data_AF-A0A0P4RC28-F1
#
_entry.id   AF-A0A0P4RC28-F1
#
_cell.length_a   1.000
_cell.length_b   1.000
_cell.length_c   1.000
_cell.angle_alpha   90.00
_cell.angle_beta   90.00
_cell.angle_gamma   90.00
#
_symmetry.space_group_name_H-M   'P 1'
#
loop_
_entity.id
_entity.type
_entity.pdbx_description
1 polymer ?
#
loop_
_entity_poly.entity_id
_entity_poly.type
_entity_poly.pdbx_seq_one_letter_code
_entity_poly.pdbx_strand_id
1 'polypeptide(L)'
;MSARYEVDGYTAELDDDFRVVYRNPRGKKLQQVPDRLADTEGVRRLYRLRRALTKHRRDARVQAEAWATAGTRVPLALAESDAVWREALDDAGVDLAADLPASDADEDEAALIARTYVHPDGHTMTLLMKAAPFARHWDALLASQEEWELTDTFATGIRAPGDAGDSELPFPERLMVAYPGQEQEALETAYAFGWSLWGSPSLYKSILDNDLENLAATAPRFLPAFLDEIADMCLEEGGKRKEYATGYFTRARNAEREHHTKPDERWLDARYATFADHGALASGAVRARAKELAPRGAVVSPDQLRRFRDILVRRVHTPHDLYPGMAADLRKVARAAGASPESEVAALLGDIVPKIGLCAGDVNKFWVDALRGKALELLVERRPETVHDVLRLIPDDANGAEDWLSLLRRSGALALLTGERPGLPAGEAARLLHDWLASEPTWRARSDELYDLAVRLAPRLAADAVPVRLPYPDPASDRRRALIPLDLADELLQHGVPLADPPPELGSPGAAQMLVHRRPHLTWLLADPRFARELRGGLDSELELEGLPEAGISYHHHYRPHHATELGSWQSTPGICRTPLGREVLRVWLDRQRARLRAGLDLNGLVRVLAPFVHVGGAVDELLKDEAAAREFAAVDVVALVLADLPIQADRPAVEGLMATMRPADLIGTRPMPDLRTRIDETLPDLSEVQVAQAWKALQTGVNCQEGLRRVVARLSD
;
A
#
# COMPACT_ATOMS: atom_id res chain seq x y z
N MET A 1 -24.51 5.27 -60.00
CA MET A 1 -23.72 6.45 -60.41
C MET A 1 -23.48 7.25 -59.15
N SER A 2 -22.26 7.30 -58.64
CA SER A 2 -21.92 8.08 -57.44
C SER A 2 -22.25 9.55 -57.65
N ALA A 3 -22.94 10.18 -56.71
CA ALA A 3 -23.25 11.60 -56.80
C ALA A 3 -21.96 12.42 -56.84
N ARG A 4 -21.76 13.15 -57.95
CA ARG A 4 -20.64 14.05 -58.17
C ARG A 4 -21.11 15.46 -57.86
N TYR A 5 -20.55 16.06 -56.82
CA TYR A 5 -20.85 17.44 -56.46
C TYR A 5 -19.90 18.37 -57.20
N GLU A 6 -20.43 19.39 -57.87
CA GLU A 6 -19.65 20.32 -58.68
C GLU A 6 -19.91 21.77 -58.26
N VAL A 7 -18.83 22.51 -58.03
CA VAL A 7 -18.84 23.96 -57.81
C VAL A 7 -17.71 24.58 -58.65
N ASP A 8 -18.07 25.49 -59.56
CA ASP A 8 -17.12 26.16 -60.46
C ASP A 8 -16.17 25.21 -61.22
N GLY A 9 -16.66 24.04 -61.64
CA GLY A 9 -15.88 23.01 -62.32
C GLY A 9 -14.98 22.17 -61.41
N TYR A 10 -14.86 22.49 -60.12
CA TYR A 10 -14.25 21.60 -59.14
C TYR A 10 -15.27 20.57 -58.69
N THR A 11 -14.86 19.31 -58.56
CA THR A 11 -15.77 18.26 -58.14
C THR A 11 -15.29 17.47 -56.94
N ALA A 12 -16.23 17.06 -56.10
CA ALA A 12 -16.03 16.10 -55.01
C ALA A 12 -16.94 14.89 -55.23
N GLU A 13 -16.39 13.70 -55.09
CA GLU A 13 -17.11 12.42 -55.22
C GLU A 13 -16.56 11.41 -54.20
N LEU A 14 -17.37 10.42 -53.82
CA LEU A 14 -16.93 9.29 -53.01
C LEU A 14 -16.48 8.15 -53.94
N ASP A 15 -15.29 7.59 -53.74
CA ASP A 15 -14.86 6.39 -54.47
C ASP A 15 -15.35 5.09 -53.80
N ASP A 16 -15.08 3.94 -54.45
CA ASP A 16 -15.51 2.61 -53.99
C ASP A 16 -14.90 2.21 -52.63
N ASP A 17 -13.76 2.83 -52.26
CA ASP A 17 -13.10 2.69 -50.97
C ASP A 17 -13.66 3.66 -49.90
N PHE A 18 -14.76 4.36 -50.20
CA PHE A 18 -15.34 5.42 -49.38
C PHE A 18 -14.38 6.58 -49.08
N ARG A 19 -13.48 6.92 -50.01
CA ARG A 19 -12.61 8.09 -49.90
C ARG A 19 -13.18 9.23 -50.72
N VAL A 20 -13.15 10.44 -50.14
CA VAL A 20 -13.55 11.65 -50.87
C VAL A 20 -12.44 12.03 -51.85
N VAL A 21 -12.77 12.07 -53.14
CA VAL A 21 -11.87 12.41 -54.23
C VAL A 21 -12.22 13.78 -54.77
N TYR A 22 -11.27 14.71 -54.70
CA TYR A 22 -11.41 16.05 -55.25
C TYR A 22 -10.79 16.13 -56.64
N ARG A 23 -11.44 16.81 -57.59
CA ARG A 23 -10.92 17.07 -58.93
C ARG A 23 -11.06 18.55 -59.30
N ASN A 24 -10.12 19.05 -60.11
CA ASN A 24 -10.18 20.41 -60.65
C ASN A 24 -11.03 20.47 -61.95
N PRO A 25 -11.27 21.68 -62.52
CA PRO A 25 -12.00 21.85 -63.79
C PRO A 25 -11.42 21.12 -65.01
N ARG A 26 -10.18 20.64 -64.92
CA ARG A 26 -9.52 19.82 -65.95
C ARG A 26 -9.57 18.32 -65.64
N GLY A 27 -10.33 17.91 -64.61
CA GLY A 27 -10.50 16.51 -64.19
C GLY A 27 -9.33 15.91 -63.39
N LYS A 28 -8.29 16.68 -63.06
CA LYS A 28 -7.13 16.17 -62.30
C LYS A 28 -7.45 16.02 -60.81
N LYS A 29 -7.10 14.87 -60.22
CA LYS A 29 -7.23 14.59 -58.78
C LYS A 29 -6.34 15.53 -57.96
N LEU A 30 -6.90 16.09 -56.90
CA LEU A 30 -6.24 17.01 -55.98
C LEU A 30 -5.89 16.30 -54.67
N GLN A 31 -4.80 16.72 -54.02
CA GLN A 31 -4.38 16.19 -52.71
C GLN A 31 -5.05 16.91 -51.53
N GLN A 32 -5.55 18.12 -51.75
CA GLN A 32 -6.20 18.94 -50.73
C GLN A 32 -7.58 19.39 -51.22
N VAL A 33 -8.49 19.64 -50.28
CA VAL A 33 -9.80 20.21 -50.58
C VAL A 33 -9.62 21.62 -51.17
N PRO A 34 -10.21 21.92 -52.33
CA PRO A 34 -10.21 23.29 -52.86
C PRO A 34 -11.00 24.23 -51.95
N ASP A 35 -10.52 25.46 -51.74
CA ASP A 35 -11.24 26.48 -50.94
C ASP A 35 -12.68 26.71 -51.42
N ARG A 36 -12.94 26.53 -52.72
CA ARG A 36 -14.29 26.68 -53.31
C ARG A 36 -15.26 25.55 -52.96
N LEU A 37 -14.72 24.39 -52.59
CA LEU A 37 -15.50 23.23 -52.15
C LEU A 37 -15.50 23.11 -50.62
N ALA A 38 -14.51 23.72 -49.95
CA ALA A 38 -14.44 23.77 -48.50
C ALA A 38 -15.73 24.39 -47.92
N ASP A 39 -16.27 23.75 -46.89
CA ASP A 39 -17.50 24.16 -46.19
C ASP A 39 -18.80 24.21 -46.99
N THR A 40 -18.83 23.73 -48.23
CA THR A 40 -20.08 23.56 -48.99
C THR A 40 -20.93 22.43 -48.41
N GLU A 41 -22.27 22.58 -48.44
CA GLU A 41 -23.19 21.56 -47.91
C GLU A 41 -23.03 20.22 -48.66
N GLY A 42 -22.75 20.25 -49.96
CA GLY A 42 -22.49 19.03 -50.75
C GLY A 42 -21.26 18.26 -50.25
N VAL A 43 -20.19 18.94 -49.86
CA VAL A 43 -19.00 18.28 -49.28
C VAL A 43 -19.29 17.77 -47.87
N ARG A 44 -20.04 18.51 -47.05
CA ARG A 44 -20.48 18.06 -45.72
C ARG A 44 -21.34 16.80 -45.82
N ARG A 45 -22.28 16.76 -46.78
CA ARG A 45 -23.11 15.59 -47.10
C ARG A 45 -22.27 14.38 -47.51
N LEU A 46 -21.27 14.56 -48.38
CA LEU A 46 -20.31 13.50 -48.73
C LEU A 46 -19.55 12.95 -47.52
N TYR A 47 -19.15 13.81 -46.58
CA TYR A 47 -18.48 13.36 -45.36
C TYR A 47 -19.40 12.60 -44.41
N ARG A 48 -20.68 12.99 -44.29
CA ARG A 48 -21.70 12.22 -43.54
C ARG A 48 -21.93 10.85 -44.18
N LEU A 49 -22.13 10.81 -45.50
CA LEU A 49 -22.28 9.57 -46.27
C LEU A 49 -21.08 8.64 -46.11
N ARG A 50 -19.86 9.18 -46.29
CA ARG A 50 -18.61 8.44 -46.05
C ARG A 50 -18.58 7.81 -44.67
N ARG A 51 -18.97 8.57 -43.65
CA ARG A 51 -18.97 8.11 -42.25
C ARG A 51 -19.93 6.94 -42.08
N ALA A 52 -21.17 7.08 -42.52
CA ALA A 52 -22.19 6.04 -42.41
C ALA A 52 -21.73 4.74 -43.08
N LEU A 53 -21.23 4.83 -44.32
CA LEU A 53 -20.74 3.68 -45.09
C LEU A 53 -19.49 3.03 -44.49
N THR A 54 -18.55 3.83 -43.98
CA THR A 54 -17.34 3.30 -43.32
C THR A 54 -17.70 2.57 -42.04
N LYS A 55 -18.65 3.10 -41.24
CA LYS A 55 -19.16 2.44 -40.03
C LYS A 55 -19.86 1.12 -40.40
N HIS A 56 -20.78 1.15 -41.36
CA HIS A 56 -21.47 -0.03 -41.88
C HIS A 56 -20.50 -1.14 -42.30
N ARG A 57 -19.46 -0.80 -43.08
CA ARG A 57 -18.42 -1.76 -43.50
C ARG A 57 -17.66 -2.38 -42.34
N ARG A 58 -17.35 -1.60 -41.31
CA ARG A 58 -16.70 -2.11 -40.11
C ARG A 58 -17.62 -3.04 -39.32
N ASP A 59 -18.86 -2.61 -39.07
CA ASP A 59 -19.82 -3.34 -38.24
C ASP A 59 -20.22 -4.67 -38.90
N ALA A 60 -20.45 -4.66 -40.22
CA ALA A 60 -20.73 -5.86 -41.01
C ALA A 60 -19.59 -6.88 -40.94
N ARG A 61 -18.33 -6.42 -41.06
CA ARG A 61 -17.14 -7.28 -40.96
C ARG A 61 -17.01 -7.93 -39.59
N VAL A 62 -17.12 -7.13 -38.52
CA VAL A 62 -17.04 -7.64 -37.14
C VAL A 62 -18.12 -8.70 -36.89
N GLN A 63 -19.35 -8.42 -37.34
CA GLN A 63 -20.46 -9.35 -37.15
C GLN A 63 -20.30 -10.64 -37.98
N ALA A 64 -19.82 -10.54 -39.22
CA ALA A 64 -19.53 -11.70 -40.07
C ALA A 64 -18.43 -12.58 -39.47
N GLU A 65 -17.33 -11.99 -38.97
CA GLU A 65 -16.27 -12.71 -38.27
C GLU A 65 -16.79 -13.44 -37.02
N ALA A 66 -17.69 -12.79 -36.26
CA ALA A 66 -18.33 -13.40 -35.09
C ALA A 66 -19.23 -14.59 -35.48
N TRP A 67 -20.01 -14.47 -36.55
CA TRP A 67 -20.86 -15.55 -37.06
C TRP A 67 -20.07 -16.72 -37.63
N ALA A 68 -18.99 -16.45 -38.36
CA ALA A 68 -18.07 -17.49 -38.83
C ALA A 68 -17.50 -18.28 -37.65
N THR A 69 -17.06 -17.58 -36.60
CA THR A 69 -16.54 -18.20 -35.37
C THR A 69 -17.60 -19.03 -34.65
N ALA A 70 -18.85 -18.58 -34.64
CA ALA A 70 -19.97 -19.26 -34.00
C ALA A 70 -20.58 -20.39 -34.86
N GLY A 71 -20.20 -20.52 -36.13
CA GLY A 71 -20.83 -21.45 -37.08
C GLY A 71 -22.29 -21.09 -37.40
N THR A 72 -22.65 -19.81 -37.28
CA THR A 72 -24.01 -19.32 -37.54
C THR A 72 -24.27 -19.29 -39.04
N ARG A 73 -25.36 -19.93 -39.49
CA ARG A 73 -25.82 -19.84 -40.88
C ARG A 73 -26.60 -18.54 -41.09
N VAL A 74 -26.31 -17.85 -42.19
CA VAL A 74 -26.85 -16.52 -42.50
C VAL A 74 -27.74 -16.59 -43.74
N PRO A 75 -28.88 -15.87 -43.80
CA PRO A 75 -29.74 -15.91 -44.98
C PRO A 75 -29.04 -15.31 -46.20
N LEU A 76 -29.18 -15.98 -47.36
CA LEU A 76 -28.67 -15.49 -48.64
C LEU A 76 -29.18 -14.07 -48.95
N ALA A 77 -30.42 -13.77 -48.56
CA ALA A 77 -31.02 -12.44 -48.70
C ALA A 77 -30.19 -11.31 -48.08
N LEU A 78 -29.42 -11.56 -47.01
CA LEU A 78 -28.53 -10.55 -46.41
C LEU A 78 -27.27 -10.29 -47.25
N ALA A 79 -26.72 -11.32 -47.89
CA ALA A 79 -25.64 -11.12 -48.86
C ALA A 79 -26.17 -10.45 -50.15
N GLU A 80 -27.46 -10.57 -50.44
CA GLU A 80 -28.09 -9.93 -51.61
C GLU A 80 -28.53 -8.49 -51.36
N SER A 81 -28.78 -8.10 -50.11
CA SER A 81 -29.36 -6.81 -49.76
C SER A 81 -28.41 -5.62 -49.96
N ASP A 82 -27.12 -5.77 -49.65
CA ASP A 82 -26.09 -4.80 -50.05
C ASP A 82 -24.70 -5.42 -50.24
N ALA A 83 -23.84 -4.70 -50.97
CA ALA A 83 -22.52 -5.19 -51.35
C ALA A 83 -21.53 -5.30 -50.17
N VAL A 84 -21.73 -4.51 -49.11
CA VAL A 84 -20.85 -4.52 -47.94
C VAL A 84 -21.06 -5.79 -47.12
N TRP A 85 -22.30 -6.23 -46.94
CA TRP A 85 -22.57 -7.54 -46.31
C TRP A 85 -22.05 -8.70 -47.14
N ARG A 86 -22.22 -8.67 -48.47
CA ARG A 86 -21.64 -9.70 -49.35
C ARG A 86 -20.14 -9.83 -49.14
N GLU A 87 -19.42 -8.71 -49.25
CA GLU A 87 -17.96 -8.66 -49.05
C GLU A 87 -17.57 -9.19 -47.66
N ALA A 88 -18.23 -8.73 -46.60
CA ALA A 88 -17.92 -9.15 -45.23
C ALA A 88 -18.17 -10.65 -44.99
N LEU A 89 -19.27 -11.19 -45.50
CA LEU A 89 -19.63 -12.61 -45.34
C LEU A 89 -18.71 -13.53 -46.15
N ASP A 90 -18.35 -13.12 -47.38
CA ASP A 90 -17.40 -13.84 -48.23
C ASP A 90 -16.00 -13.85 -47.61
N ASP A 91 -15.50 -12.69 -47.15
CA ASP A 91 -14.19 -12.55 -46.51
C ASP A 91 -14.07 -13.38 -45.23
N ALA A 92 -15.13 -13.45 -44.43
CA ALA A 92 -15.18 -14.22 -43.19
C ALA A 92 -15.47 -15.71 -43.42
N GLY A 93 -15.89 -16.11 -44.63
CA GLY A 93 -16.24 -17.49 -44.97
C GLY A 93 -17.50 -18.01 -44.26
N VAL A 94 -18.54 -17.17 -44.16
CA VAL A 94 -19.80 -17.51 -43.47
C VAL A 94 -20.71 -18.38 -44.36
N ASP A 95 -21.30 -19.43 -43.79
CA ASP A 95 -22.22 -20.32 -44.51
C ASP A 95 -23.57 -19.64 -44.79
N LEU A 96 -23.94 -19.52 -46.07
CA LEU A 96 -25.21 -18.94 -46.52
C LEU A 96 -26.31 -20.01 -46.66
N ALA A 97 -27.56 -19.65 -46.32
CA ALA A 97 -28.74 -20.50 -46.42
C ALA A 97 -29.86 -19.82 -47.22
N ALA A 98 -30.48 -20.56 -48.15
CA ALA A 98 -31.59 -20.05 -48.98
C ALA A 98 -32.94 -20.02 -48.26
N ASP A 99 -33.17 -20.96 -47.33
CA ASP A 99 -34.44 -21.13 -46.60
C ASP A 99 -34.18 -21.22 -45.09
N LEU A 100 -33.93 -20.08 -44.44
CA LEU A 100 -34.13 -20.01 -42.98
C LEU A 100 -35.64 -19.85 -42.75
N PRO A 101 -36.27 -20.64 -41.86
CA PRO A 101 -37.70 -20.54 -41.63
C PRO A 101 -38.02 -19.10 -41.23
N ALA A 102 -38.86 -18.43 -42.00
CA ALA A 102 -39.44 -17.16 -41.60
C ALA A 102 -40.20 -17.43 -40.30
N SER A 103 -39.62 -17.05 -39.15
CA SER A 103 -40.48 -16.74 -38.03
C SER A 103 -41.32 -15.55 -38.49
N ASP A 104 -42.62 -15.57 -38.23
CA ASP A 104 -43.44 -14.40 -38.46
C ASP A 104 -42.73 -13.22 -37.77
N ALA A 105 -42.31 -12.24 -38.57
CA ALA A 105 -41.41 -11.15 -38.12
C ALA A 105 -42.03 -10.30 -37.00
N ASP A 106 -43.34 -10.46 -36.81
CA ASP A 106 -44.15 -9.82 -35.77
C ASP A 106 -44.33 -10.68 -34.50
N GLU A 107 -43.95 -11.98 -34.49
CA GLU A 107 -44.17 -12.90 -33.35
C GLU A 107 -42.89 -13.34 -32.61
N ASP A 108 -41.71 -13.34 -33.24
CA ASP A 108 -40.44 -13.69 -32.58
C ASP A 108 -39.61 -12.43 -32.25
N GLU A 109 -39.92 -11.79 -31.12
CA GLU A 109 -39.23 -10.58 -30.62
C GLU A 109 -37.69 -10.75 -30.46
N ALA A 110 -37.20 -12.00 -30.41
CA ALA A 110 -35.78 -12.35 -30.28
C ALA A 110 -35.02 -12.40 -31.61
N ALA A 111 -35.72 -12.37 -32.76
CA ALA A 111 -35.09 -12.44 -34.07
C ALA A 111 -34.59 -11.08 -34.56
N LEU A 112 -33.41 -11.07 -35.21
CA LEU A 112 -32.90 -9.91 -35.92
C LEU A 112 -33.68 -9.71 -37.23
N ILE A 113 -34.09 -8.47 -37.46
CA ILE A 113 -34.67 -7.99 -38.72
C ILE A 113 -33.61 -7.22 -39.48
N ALA A 114 -33.47 -7.52 -40.77
CA ALA A 114 -32.67 -6.73 -41.69
C ALA A 114 -33.51 -5.60 -42.28
N ARG A 115 -32.97 -4.39 -42.26
CA ARG A 115 -33.60 -3.17 -42.81
C ARG A 115 -32.67 -2.55 -43.83
N THR A 116 -33.10 -2.49 -45.08
CA THR A 116 -32.27 -2.01 -46.19
C THR A 116 -32.68 -0.61 -46.59
N TYR A 117 -31.71 0.30 -46.54
CA TYR A 117 -31.87 1.70 -46.83
C TYR A 117 -31.10 2.10 -48.09
N VAL A 118 -31.65 3.04 -48.84
CA VAL A 118 -31.01 3.65 -50.01
C VAL A 118 -30.81 5.15 -49.76
N HIS A 119 -29.59 5.63 -49.97
CA HIS A 119 -29.26 7.05 -49.96
C HIS A 119 -29.47 7.66 -51.36
N PRO A 120 -29.89 8.93 -51.49
CA PRO A 120 -30.09 9.58 -52.79
C PRO A 120 -28.87 9.58 -53.71
N ASP A 121 -27.66 9.43 -53.13
CA ASP A 121 -26.41 9.32 -53.90
C ASP A 121 -26.16 7.90 -54.49
N GLY A 122 -27.14 6.99 -54.36
CA GLY A 122 -27.16 5.67 -54.98
C GLY A 122 -26.44 4.58 -54.18
N HIS A 123 -26.19 4.79 -52.88
CA HIS A 123 -25.59 3.81 -51.99
C HIS A 123 -26.66 3.08 -51.17
N THR A 124 -26.39 1.81 -50.85
CA THR A 124 -27.27 0.96 -50.04
C THR A 124 -26.60 0.57 -48.73
N MET A 125 -27.38 0.51 -47.66
CA MET A 125 -26.93 0.10 -46.33
C MET A 125 -28.00 -0.78 -45.69
N THR A 126 -27.66 -2.00 -45.28
CA THR A 126 -28.56 -2.90 -44.56
C THR A 126 -28.16 -3.00 -43.10
N LEU A 127 -29.01 -2.55 -42.19
CA LEU A 127 -28.77 -2.65 -40.76
C LEU A 127 -29.55 -3.82 -40.17
N LEU A 128 -28.95 -4.48 -39.18
CA LEU A 128 -29.57 -5.56 -38.42
C LEU A 128 -30.05 -5.00 -37.08
N MET A 129 -31.32 -5.20 -36.75
CA MET A 129 -31.96 -4.66 -35.55
C MET A 129 -32.83 -5.73 -34.88
N LYS A 130 -33.02 -5.66 -33.56
CA LYS A 130 -34.07 -6.45 -32.90
C LYS A 130 -35.44 -6.01 -33.42
N ALA A 131 -36.36 -6.96 -33.57
CA ALA A 131 -37.77 -6.66 -33.88
C ALA A 131 -38.38 -5.69 -32.84
N ALA A 132 -39.47 -5.00 -33.22
CA ALA A 132 -40.09 -3.82 -32.57
C ALA A 132 -39.90 -3.64 -31.04
N PRO A 133 -39.81 -2.40 -30.48
CA PRO A 133 -40.16 -1.09 -31.07
C PRO A 133 -38.99 -0.23 -31.59
N PHE A 134 -37.73 -0.66 -31.44
CA PHE A 134 -36.56 0.19 -31.72
C PHE A 134 -36.37 0.55 -33.20
N ALA A 135 -36.65 -0.39 -34.10
CA ALA A 135 -36.45 -0.24 -35.54
C ALA A 135 -37.12 1.03 -36.12
N ARG A 136 -38.32 1.38 -35.64
CA ARG A 136 -39.08 2.54 -36.14
C ARG A 136 -38.40 3.86 -35.81
N HIS A 137 -37.74 3.96 -34.67
CA HIS A 137 -37.01 5.15 -34.27
C HIS A 137 -35.72 5.30 -35.07
N TRP A 138 -35.04 4.19 -35.35
CA TRP A 138 -33.91 4.15 -36.26
C TRP A 138 -34.29 4.58 -37.68
N ASP A 139 -35.42 4.10 -38.20
CA ASP A 139 -35.93 4.55 -39.51
C ASP A 139 -36.16 6.06 -39.54
N ALA A 140 -36.82 6.59 -38.51
CA ALA A 140 -37.11 8.03 -38.42
C ALA A 140 -35.82 8.86 -38.30
N LEU A 141 -34.84 8.40 -37.54
CA LEU A 141 -33.52 9.04 -37.42
C LEU A 141 -32.80 9.06 -38.78
N LEU A 142 -32.69 7.90 -39.42
CA LEU A 142 -31.95 7.75 -40.68
C LEU A 142 -32.59 8.55 -41.81
N ALA A 143 -33.93 8.60 -41.87
CA ALA A 143 -34.65 9.41 -42.83
C ALA A 143 -34.48 10.92 -42.57
N SER A 144 -34.55 11.36 -41.31
CA SER A 144 -34.57 12.79 -40.96
C SER A 144 -33.19 13.45 -40.89
N GLN A 145 -32.17 12.73 -40.42
CA GLN A 145 -30.83 13.28 -40.18
C GLN A 145 -29.81 12.93 -41.28
N GLU A 146 -30.03 11.81 -41.99
CA GLU A 146 -29.03 11.22 -42.89
C GLU A 146 -29.60 10.94 -44.30
N GLU A 147 -30.84 11.33 -44.57
CA GLU A 147 -31.52 11.22 -45.88
C GLU A 147 -31.65 9.77 -46.43
N TRP A 148 -31.57 8.76 -45.58
CA TRP A 148 -31.71 7.36 -45.99
C TRP A 148 -33.18 6.95 -46.06
N GLU A 149 -33.60 6.43 -47.21
CA GLU A 149 -34.96 5.92 -47.41
C GLU A 149 -34.98 4.41 -47.20
N LEU A 150 -35.89 3.92 -46.34
CA LEU A 150 -36.11 2.49 -46.16
C LEU A 150 -36.78 1.92 -47.42
N THR A 151 -36.17 0.89 -47.99
CA THR A 151 -36.63 0.26 -49.24
C THR A 151 -37.05 -1.19 -49.09
N ASP A 152 -36.44 -1.92 -48.15
CA ASP A 152 -36.76 -3.33 -47.93
C ASP A 152 -36.61 -3.72 -46.45
N THR A 153 -37.32 -4.77 -46.05
CA THR A 153 -37.27 -5.34 -44.69
C THR A 153 -37.56 -6.83 -44.75
N PHE A 154 -36.69 -7.64 -44.14
CA PHE A 154 -36.91 -9.08 -44.02
C PHE A 154 -36.39 -9.64 -42.69
N ALA A 155 -37.04 -10.69 -42.20
CA ALA A 155 -36.58 -11.43 -41.03
C ALA A 155 -35.35 -12.26 -41.39
N THR A 156 -34.31 -12.22 -40.56
CA THR A 156 -33.09 -12.97 -40.84
C THR A 156 -33.11 -14.41 -40.32
N GLY A 157 -34.01 -14.73 -39.38
CA GLY A 157 -34.00 -16.00 -38.64
C GLY A 157 -32.81 -16.16 -37.69
N ILE A 158 -31.95 -15.14 -37.58
CA ILE A 158 -30.80 -15.11 -36.67
C ILE A 158 -31.29 -14.52 -35.35
N ARG A 159 -31.05 -15.21 -34.24
CA ARG A 159 -31.32 -14.68 -32.90
C ARG A 159 -30.33 -13.59 -32.52
N ALA A 160 -30.81 -12.58 -31.82
CA ALA A 160 -29.93 -11.55 -31.32
C ALA A 160 -28.93 -12.13 -30.29
N PRO A 161 -27.68 -11.63 -30.25
CA PRO A 161 -26.72 -12.00 -29.22
C PRO A 161 -27.31 -11.70 -27.83
N GLY A 162 -27.30 -12.70 -26.93
CA GLY A 162 -27.75 -12.55 -25.54
C GLY A 162 -29.11 -13.18 -25.19
N ASP A 163 -29.86 -13.73 -26.15
CA ASP A 163 -31.17 -14.38 -25.89
C ASP A 163 -31.10 -15.75 -25.18
N ALA A 164 -30.01 -16.04 -24.48
CA ALA A 164 -30.03 -17.01 -23.39
C ALA A 164 -30.77 -16.42 -22.17
N GLY A 165 -32.03 -16.00 -22.35
CA GLY A 165 -33.01 -15.73 -21.30
C GLY A 165 -32.81 -14.54 -20.36
N ASP A 166 -31.69 -13.81 -20.39
CA ASP A 166 -31.39 -12.80 -19.35
C ASP A 166 -30.47 -11.63 -19.80
N SER A 167 -30.16 -11.42 -21.09
CA SER A 167 -29.26 -10.31 -21.47
C SER A 167 -29.93 -8.93 -21.45
N GLU A 168 -29.30 -7.97 -20.78
CA GLU A 168 -29.63 -6.54 -20.81
C GLU A 168 -29.59 -5.99 -22.25
N LEU A 169 -30.51 -5.09 -22.61
CA LEU A 169 -30.53 -4.46 -23.94
C LEU A 169 -29.24 -3.66 -24.18
N PRO A 170 -28.69 -3.64 -25.41
CA PRO A 170 -27.54 -2.81 -25.74
C PRO A 170 -27.90 -1.32 -25.70
N PHE A 171 -26.88 -0.46 -25.67
CA PHE A 171 -27.04 0.97 -25.93
C PHE A 171 -27.07 1.22 -27.44
N PRO A 172 -27.94 2.09 -27.97
CA PRO A 172 -28.83 3.02 -27.27
C PRO A 172 -30.22 2.48 -26.90
N GLU A 173 -30.58 1.25 -27.25
CA GLU A 173 -31.92 0.69 -27.01
C GLU A 173 -32.31 0.71 -25.53
N ARG A 174 -31.38 0.42 -24.62
CA ARG A 174 -31.58 0.54 -23.17
C ARG A 174 -31.91 1.97 -22.72
N LEU A 175 -31.34 2.98 -23.39
CA LEU A 175 -31.65 4.38 -23.14
C LEU A 175 -33.09 4.69 -23.58
N MET A 176 -33.52 4.20 -24.74
CA MET A 176 -34.90 4.42 -25.20
C MET A 176 -35.92 3.81 -24.22
N VAL A 177 -35.68 2.59 -23.74
CA VAL A 177 -36.55 1.93 -22.73
C VAL A 177 -36.59 2.70 -21.41
N ALA A 178 -35.47 3.30 -20.99
CA ALA A 178 -35.41 4.05 -19.74
C ALA A 178 -36.19 5.39 -19.79
N TYR A 179 -36.51 5.89 -20.98
CA TYR A 179 -37.17 7.19 -21.19
C TYR A 179 -38.39 7.08 -22.11
N PRO A 180 -39.47 6.40 -21.67
CA PRO A 180 -40.68 6.23 -22.47
C PRO A 180 -41.31 7.60 -22.81
N GLY A 181 -41.74 7.77 -24.06
CA GLY A 181 -42.25 9.03 -24.63
C GLY A 181 -41.17 10.01 -25.11
N GLN A 182 -39.88 9.68 -24.92
CA GLN A 182 -38.73 10.46 -25.42
C GLN A 182 -37.75 9.57 -26.20
N GLU A 183 -38.21 8.43 -26.71
CA GLU A 183 -37.38 7.42 -27.36
C GLU A 183 -36.62 7.98 -28.56
N GLN A 184 -37.30 8.81 -29.39
CA GLN A 184 -36.70 9.45 -30.55
C GLN A 184 -35.60 10.44 -30.14
N GLU A 185 -35.84 11.26 -29.13
CA GLU A 185 -34.87 12.24 -28.64
C GLU A 185 -33.66 11.56 -27.98
N ALA A 186 -33.90 10.48 -27.22
CA ALA A 186 -32.85 9.66 -26.64
C ALA A 186 -31.93 9.07 -27.72
N LEU A 187 -32.52 8.52 -28.79
CA LEU A 187 -31.78 7.97 -29.91
C LEU A 187 -30.99 9.05 -30.67
N GLU A 188 -31.62 10.19 -30.96
CA GLU A 188 -30.95 11.34 -31.61
C GLU A 188 -29.76 11.85 -30.77
N THR A 189 -29.94 11.94 -29.45
CA THR A 189 -28.88 12.33 -28.52
C THR A 189 -27.75 11.30 -28.53
N ALA A 190 -28.07 10.00 -28.49
CA ALA A 190 -27.08 8.92 -28.54
C ALA A 190 -26.32 8.90 -29.86
N TYR A 191 -26.99 9.19 -30.97
CA TYR A 191 -26.36 9.29 -32.27
C TYR A 191 -25.42 10.50 -32.38
N ALA A 192 -25.86 11.67 -31.89
CA ALA A 192 -25.04 12.87 -31.84
C ALA A 192 -23.79 12.68 -30.97
N PHE A 193 -23.95 12.03 -29.82
CA PHE A 193 -22.87 11.72 -28.88
C PHE A 193 -22.02 10.50 -29.32
N GLY A 194 -22.54 9.66 -30.22
CA GLY A 194 -21.92 8.40 -30.67
C GLY A 194 -20.56 8.53 -31.39
N TRP A 195 -20.10 9.76 -31.66
CA TRP A 195 -18.74 10.02 -32.16
C TRP A 195 -17.65 9.58 -31.17
N SER A 196 -17.92 9.65 -29.85
CA SER A 196 -16.94 9.36 -28.80
C SER A 196 -17.07 7.98 -28.15
N LEU A 197 -18.25 7.35 -28.16
CA LEU A 197 -18.43 5.98 -27.63
C LEU A 197 -18.02 4.87 -28.60
N TRP A 198 -18.24 5.04 -29.92
CA TRP A 198 -18.23 3.91 -30.87
C TRP A 198 -17.01 3.93 -31.81
N GLY A 199 -16.18 4.99 -31.76
CA GLY A 199 -15.26 5.35 -32.84
C GLY A 199 -13.80 4.89 -32.73
N SER A 200 -13.22 4.74 -31.52
CA SER A 200 -11.79 4.41 -31.40
C SER A 200 -11.40 3.78 -30.06
N PRO A 201 -10.55 2.72 -30.05
CA PRO A 201 -9.98 2.11 -28.85
C PRO A 201 -9.05 3.03 -28.03
N SER A 202 -8.89 4.31 -28.39
CA SER A 202 -8.12 5.29 -27.62
C SER A 202 -9.00 6.48 -27.28
N LEU A 203 -9.81 6.34 -26.23
CA LEU A 203 -10.58 7.43 -25.62
C LEU A 203 -9.62 8.57 -25.23
N TYR A 204 -9.55 9.63 -26.03
CA TYR A 204 -8.96 10.88 -25.59
C TYR A 204 -9.93 11.50 -24.59
N LYS A 205 -9.64 11.32 -23.29
CA LYS A 205 -10.42 11.81 -22.15
C LYS A 205 -10.97 13.23 -22.36
N SER A 206 -10.18 14.15 -22.90
CA SER A 206 -10.58 15.54 -23.12
C SER A 206 -11.72 15.72 -24.13
N ILE A 207 -11.79 14.87 -25.17
CA ILE A 207 -12.88 14.93 -26.15
C ILE A 207 -14.17 14.42 -25.51
N LEU A 208 -14.09 13.30 -24.80
CA LEU A 208 -15.22 12.71 -24.09
C LEU A 208 -15.75 13.64 -23.00
N ASP A 209 -14.88 14.30 -22.24
CA ASP A 209 -15.29 15.25 -21.20
C ASP A 209 -15.98 16.48 -21.81
N ASN A 210 -15.50 17.02 -22.94
CA ASN A 210 -16.19 18.11 -23.65
C ASN A 210 -17.58 17.70 -24.17
N ASP A 211 -17.70 16.50 -24.73
CA ASP A 211 -18.98 15.98 -25.20
C ASP A 211 -19.97 15.82 -24.02
N LEU A 212 -19.48 15.35 -22.86
CA LEU A 212 -20.28 15.21 -21.65
C LEU A 212 -20.70 16.57 -21.07
N GLU A 213 -19.86 17.60 -21.15
CA GLU A 213 -20.22 18.97 -20.77
C GLU A 213 -21.31 19.53 -21.69
N ASN A 214 -21.19 19.31 -22.99
CA ASN A 214 -22.22 19.71 -23.94
C ASN A 214 -23.54 18.94 -23.71
N LEU A 215 -23.47 17.64 -23.41
CA LEU A 215 -24.65 16.84 -23.07
C LEU A 215 -25.31 17.35 -21.77
N ALA A 216 -24.52 17.69 -20.76
CA ALA A 216 -25.02 18.27 -19.51
C ALA A 216 -25.74 19.61 -19.75
N ALA A 217 -25.30 20.41 -20.72
CA ALA A 217 -25.94 21.67 -21.06
C ALA A 217 -27.21 21.51 -21.91
N THR A 218 -27.24 20.54 -22.82
CA THR A 218 -28.30 20.39 -23.84
C THR A 218 -29.38 19.39 -23.46
N ALA A 219 -29.00 18.24 -22.89
CA ALA A 219 -29.91 17.18 -22.50
C ALA A 219 -29.49 16.53 -21.15
N PRO A 220 -29.45 17.30 -20.04
CA PRO A 220 -28.96 16.83 -18.74
C PRO A 220 -29.68 15.58 -18.19
N ARG A 221 -30.94 15.37 -18.60
CA ARG A 221 -31.73 14.20 -18.19
C ARG A 221 -31.15 12.87 -18.64
N PHE A 222 -30.43 12.83 -19.77
CA PHE A 222 -29.81 11.60 -20.29
C PHE A 222 -28.39 11.40 -19.73
N LEU A 223 -27.78 12.45 -19.17
CA LEU A 223 -26.40 12.45 -18.70
C LEU A 223 -26.07 11.25 -17.78
N PRO A 224 -26.90 10.85 -16.79
CA PRO A 224 -26.61 9.67 -15.99
C PRO A 224 -26.40 8.39 -16.81
N ALA A 225 -27.29 8.13 -17.77
CA ALA A 225 -27.24 6.92 -18.60
C ALA A 225 -26.01 6.89 -19.51
N PHE A 226 -25.58 8.04 -20.06
CA PHE A 226 -24.33 8.12 -20.83
C PHE A 226 -23.09 7.93 -19.96
N LEU A 227 -23.07 8.52 -18.77
CA LEU A 227 -21.97 8.34 -17.83
C LEU A 227 -21.86 6.88 -17.37
N ASP A 228 -23.00 6.20 -17.22
CA ASP A 228 -23.07 4.78 -16.91
C ASP A 228 -22.55 3.90 -18.05
N GLU A 229 -22.96 4.17 -19.30
CA GLU A 229 -22.43 3.48 -20.48
C GLU A 229 -20.90 3.59 -20.58
N ILE A 230 -20.37 4.80 -20.40
CA ILE A 230 -18.92 5.03 -20.40
C ILE A 230 -18.25 4.28 -19.24
N ALA A 231 -18.89 4.23 -18.08
CA ALA A 231 -18.36 3.51 -16.93
C ALA A 231 -18.31 2.01 -17.19
N ASP A 232 -19.36 1.43 -17.79
CA ASP A 232 -19.45 0.01 -18.16
C ASP A 232 -18.38 -0.35 -19.19
N MET A 233 -18.23 0.43 -20.28
CA MET A 233 -17.17 0.23 -21.28
C MET A 233 -15.76 0.27 -20.67
N CYS A 234 -15.49 1.25 -19.79
CA CYS A 234 -14.19 1.34 -19.10
C CYS A 234 -13.95 0.15 -18.17
N LEU A 235 -15.03 -0.43 -17.61
CA LEU A 235 -14.97 -1.59 -16.73
C LEU A 235 -14.63 -2.85 -17.52
N GLU A 236 -15.27 -3.05 -18.68
CA GLU A 236 -15.04 -4.18 -19.59
C GLU A 236 -13.61 -4.24 -20.13
N GLU A 237 -13.04 -3.10 -20.50
CA GLU A 237 -11.64 -3.03 -20.97
C GLU A 237 -10.61 -3.33 -19.87
N GLY A 238 -10.98 -3.12 -18.59
CA GLY A 238 -10.16 -3.44 -17.43
C GLY A 238 -8.83 -2.69 -17.32
N GLY A 239 -7.93 -3.22 -16.48
CA GLY A 239 -6.58 -2.70 -16.29
C GLY A 239 -6.52 -1.23 -15.86
N LYS A 240 -5.77 -0.40 -16.59
CA LYS A 240 -5.59 1.04 -16.30
C LYS A 240 -6.87 1.86 -16.43
N ARG A 241 -7.92 1.35 -17.07
CA ARG A 241 -9.20 2.06 -17.27
C ARG A 241 -10.17 1.94 -16.10
N LYS A 242 -9.84 1.11 -15.11
CA LYS A 242 -10.59 0.97 -13.85
C LYS A 242 -10.78 2.31 -13.11
N GLU A 243 -9.79 3.18 -13.14
CA GLU A 243 -9.89 4.53 -12.54
C GLU A 243 -10.92 5.41 -13.27
N TYR A 244 -10.99 5.30 -14.59
CA TYR A 244 -12.00 5.99 -15.39
C TYR A 244 -13.40 5.43 -15.12
N ALA A 245 -13.56 4.10 -15.07
CA ALA A 245 -14.82 3.47 -14.69
C ALA A 245 -15.33 3.99 -13.34
N THR A 246 -14.43 4.04 -12.34
CA THR A 246 -14.73 4.59 -11.01
C THR A 246 -15.18 6.05 -11.07
N GLY A 247 -14.49 6.87 -11.88
CA GLY A 247 -14.78 8.28 -12.07
C GLY A 247 -16.13 8.53 -12.73
N TYR A 248 -16.42 7.86 -13.84
CA TYR A 248 -17.66 8.00 -14.59
C TYR A 248 -18.86 7.46 -13.80
N PHE A 249 -18.72 6.31 -13.12
CA PHE A 249 -19.76 5.80 -12.20
C PHE A 249 -20.08 6.83 -11.11
N THR A 250 -19.06 7.42 -10.48
CA THR A 250 -19.25 8.45 -9.44
C THR A 250 -19.95 9.69 -10.00
N ARG A 251 -19.59 10.13 -11.21
CA ARG A 251 -20.25 11.24 -11.91
C ARG A 251 -21.72 10.93 -12.23
N ALA A 252 -22.04 9.71 -12.67
CA ALA A 252 -23.41 9.29 -12.96
C ALA A 252 -24.29 9.43 -11.71
N ARG A 253 -23.82 8.88 -10.58
CA ARG A 253 -24.53 9.01 -9.29
C ARG A 253 -24.67 10.47 -8.84
N ASN A 254 -23.69 11.33 -9.11
CA ASN A 254 -23.79 12.77 -8.81
C ASN A 254 -24.86 13.46 -9.67
N ALA A 255 -24.89 13.16 -10.97
CA ALA A 255 -25.88 13.70 -11.90
C ALA A 255 -27.31 13.25 -11.52
N GLU A 256 -27.51 11.99 -11.12
CA GLU A 256 -28.81 11.51 -10.62
C GLU A 256 -29.29 12.32 -9.41
N ARG A 257 -28.38 12.63 -8.47
CA ARG A 257 -28.69 13.44 -7.29
C ARG A 257 -29.06 14.88 -7.65
N GLU A 258 -28.29 15.48 -8.55
CA GLU A 258 -28.49 16.86 -9.02
C GLU A 258 -29.80 17.02 -9.80
N HIS A 259 -30.14 16.04 -10.63
CA HIS A 259 -31.36 16.04 -11.44
C HIS A 259 -32.56 15.32 -10.79
N HIS A 260 -32.39 14.84 -9.56
CA HIS A 260 -33.40 14.11 -8.79
C HIS A 260 -33.98 12.89 -9.52
N THR A 261 -33.18 12.24 -10.35
CA THR A 261 -33.52 10.99 -11.04
C THR A 261 -33.54 9.85 -10.03
N LYS A 262 -34.60 9.03 -10.06
CA LYS A 262 -34.74 7.85 -9.20
C LYS A 262 -34.69 6.59 -10.05
N PRO A 263 -33.51 5.98 -10.25
CA PRO A 263 -33.41 4.70 -10.93
C PRO A 263 -34.11 3.59 -10.13
N ASP A 264 -34.38 2.47 -10.78
CA ASP A 264 -34.83 1.27 -10.07
C ASP A 264 -33.76 0.85 -9.05
N GLU A 265 -34.21 0.69 -7.80
CA GLU A 265 -33.33 0.44 -6.66
C GLU A 265 -32.62 -0.91 -6.73
N ARG A 266 -33.26 -1.94 -7.32
CA ARG A 266 -32.64 -3.27 -7.46
C ARG A 266 -31.58 -3.26 -8.54
N TRP A 267 -31.87 -2.63 -9.68
CA TRP A 267 -30.88 -2.44 -10.74
C TRP A 267 -29.69 -1.61 -10.25
N LEU A 268 -29.96 -0.52 -9.51
CA LEU A 268 -28.87 0.30 -8.96
C LEU A 268 -27.99 -0.49 -7.99
N ASP A 269 -28.60 -1.25 -7.06
CA ASP A 269 -27.84 -2.11 -6.14
C ASP A 269 -27.00 -3.16 -6.88
N ALA A 270 -27.53 -3.76 -7.96
CA ALA A 270 -26.79 -4.71 -8.81
C ALA A 270 -25.59 -4.05 -9.51
N ARG A 271 -25.73 -2.79 -9.94
CA ARG A 271 -24.61 -2.03 -10.53
C ARG A 271 -23.56 -1.67 -9.49
N TYR A 272 -23.96 -1.23 -8.30
CA TYR A 272 -23.02 -1.04 -7.19
C TYR A 272 -22.24 -2.34 -6.88
N ALA A 273 -22.92 -3.50 -6.88
CA ALA A 273 -22.26 -4.79 -6.68
C ALA A 273 -21.26 -5.13 -7.80
N THR A 274 -21.64 -4.91 -9.07
CA THR A 274 -20.76 -5.14 -10.23
C THR A 274 -19.50 -4.28 -10.17
N PHE A 275 -19.62 -2.99 -9.86
CA PHE A 275 -18.47 -2.10 -9.70
C PHE A 275 -17.64 -2.44 -8.45
N ALA A 276 -18.29 -2.93 -7.37
CA ALA A 276 -17.59 -3.41 -6.19
C ALA A 276 -16.73 -4.65 -6.51
N ASP A 277 -17.25 -5.62 -7.26
CA ASP A 277 -16.55 -6.85 -7.65
C ASP A 277 -15.30 -6.56 -8.48
N HIS A 278 -15.35 -5.54 -9.34
CA HIS A 278 -14.20 -5.09 -10.14
C HIS A 278 -13.27 -4.13 -9.36
N GLY A 279 -13.62 -3.80 -8.12
CA GLY A 279 -12.93 -2.82 -7.27
C GLY A 279 -12.95 -1.39 -7.81
N ALA A 280 -13.90 -1.07 -8.69
CA ALA A 280 -14.07 0.23 -9.36
C ALA A 280 -15.10 1.13 -8.65
N LEU A 281 -15.31 0.93 -7.34
CA LEU A 281 -16.35 1.60 -6.58
C LEU A 281 -15.74 2.57 -5.56
N ALA A 282 -15.89 3.88 -5.76
CA ALA A 282 -15.33 4.88 -4.84
C ALA A 282 -16.03 4.85 -3.46
N SER A 283 -15.26 5.08 -2.38
CA SER A 283 -15.79 5.19 -1.01
C SER A 283 -16.85 6.30 -0.87
N GLY A 284 -16.67 7.41 -1.59
CA GLY A 284 -17.65 8.51 -1.64
C GLY A 284 -19.00 8.08 -2.21
N ALA A 285 -19.02 7.22 -3.24
CA ALA A 285 -20.25 6.73 -3.86
C ALA A 285 -21.02 5.80 -2.91
N VAL A 286 -20.32 4.94 -2.16
CA VAL A 286 -20.90 4.06 -1.14
C VAL A 286 -21.50 4.88 0.02
N ARG A 287 -20.76 5.87 0.50
CA ARG A 287 -21.22 6.76 1.58
C ARG A 287 -22.45 7.56 1.17
N ALA A 288 -22.48 8.04 -0.07
CA ALA A 288 -23.66 8.72 -0.62
C ALA A 288 -24.87 7.75 -0.65
N ARG A 289 -24.68 6.52 -1.11
CA ARG A 289 -25.72 5.48 -1.11
C ARG A 289 -26.26 5.18 0.29
N ALA A 290 -25.39 5.06 1.29
CA ALA A 290 -25.80 4.89 2.69
C ALA A 290 -26.66 6.06 3.20
N LYS A 291 -26.39 7.29 2.73
CA LYS A 291 -27.17 8.48 3.06
C LYS A 291 -28.54 8.48 2.37
N GLU A 292 -28.60 8.02 1.13
CA GLU A 292 -29.83 7.90 0.32
C GLU A 292 -30.77 6.80 0.83
N LEU A 293 -30.22 5.67 1.31
CA LEU A 293 -31.01 4.59 1.91
C LEU A 293 -31.57 4.98 3.28
N ALA A 294 -30.81 5.75 4.08
CA ALA A 294 -31.18 6.11 5.45
C ALA A 294 -31.32 7.62 5.68
N PRO A 295 -32.20 8.34 4.95
CA PRO A 295 -32.60 9.68 5.35
C PRO A 295 -33.48 9.60 6.60
N ARG A 296 -33.62 10.73 7.30
CA ARG A 296 -34.35 10.78 8.57
C ARG A 296 -35.81 10.37 8.36
N GLY A 297 -36.24 9.30 9.03
CA GLY A 297 -37.61 8.78 8.93
C GLY A 297 -37.85 7.78 7.79
N ALA A 298 -36.83 7.40 7.02
CA ALA A 298 -36.96 6.32 6.03
C ALA A 298 -37.13 4.95 6.70
N VAL A 299 -37.89 4.09 6.02
CA VAL A 299 -38.02 2.66 6.35
C VAL A 299 -37.23 1.90 5.30
N VAL A 300 -36.14 1.27 5.72
CA VAL A 300 -35.31 0.42 4.85
C VAL A 300 -35.80 -1.02 4.98
N SER A 301 -36.03 -1.71 3.87
CA SER A 301 -36.37 -3.13 3.92
C SER A 301 -35.18 -3.99 4.37
N PRO A 302 -35.40 -5.12 5.06
CA PRO A 302 -34.33 -6.07 5.38
C PRO A 302 -33.52 -6.50 4.15
N ASP A 303 -34.17 -6.61 2.98
CA ASP A 303 -33.53 -6.98 1.72
C ASP A 303 -32.57 -5.89 1.21
N GLN A 304 -32.93 -4.61 1.33
CA GLN A 304 -32.06 -3.48 0.99
C GLN A 304 -30.84 -3.42 1.90
N LEU A 305 -31.02 -3.64 3.21
CA LEU A 305 -29.90 -3.73 4.14
C LEU A 305 -28.95 -4.88 3.77
N ARG A 306 -29.49 -6.06 3.43
CA ARG A 306 -28.67 -7.20 2.98
C ARG A 306 -27.88 -6.89 1.71
N ARG A 307 -28.51 -6.27 0.69
CA ARG A 307 -27.82 -5.85 -0.54
C ARG A 307 -26.75 -4.79 -0.27
N PHE A 308 -27.03 -3.81 0.60
CA PHE A 308 -26.03 -2.81 0.96
C PHE A 308 -24.82 -3.44 1.66
N ARG A 309 -25.03 -4.39 2.58
CA ARG A 309 -23.94 -5.15 3.21
C ARG A 309 -23.16 -5.96 2.17
N ASP A 310 -23.84 -6.62 1.23
CA ASP A 310 -23.21 -7.38 0.15
C ASP A 310 -22.29 -6.49 -0.71
N ILE A 311 -22.73 -5.27 -1.06
CA ILE A 311 -21.90 -4.28 -1.76
C ILE A 311 -20.63 -3.94 -0.95
N LEU A 312 -20.74 -3.74 0.36
CA LEU A 312 -19.57 -3.48 1.22
C LEU A 312 -18.60 -4.67 1.23
N VAL A 313 -19.11 -5.91 1.29
CA VAL A 313 -18.31 -7.13 1.29
C VAL A 313 -17.60 -7.36 -0.05
N ARG A 314 -18.30 -7.13 -1.17
CA ARG A 314 -17.75 -7.25 -2.53
C ARG A 314 -16.70 -6.20 -2.82
N ARG A 315 -16.83 -5.02 -2.21
CA ARG A 315 -15.88 -3.92 -2.38
C ARG A 315 -14.50 -4.23 -1.81
N VAL A 316 -14.43 -5.04 -0.75
CA VAL A 316 -13.20 -5.29 0.00
C VAL A 316 -12.41 -6.42 -0.63
N HIS A 317 -11.37 -6.05 -1.38
CA HIS A 317 -10.38 -6.98 -1.95
C HIS A 317 -9.05 -6.94 -1.22
N THR A 318 -8.70 -5.77 -0.68
CA THR A 318 -7.47 -5.50 0.07
C THR A 318 -7.77 -4.67 1.32
N PRO A 319 -6.86 -4.64 2.32
CA PRO A 319 -7.02 -3.77 3.49
C PRO A 319 -7.18 -2.27 3.17
N HIS A 320 -6.72 -1.83 1.99
CA HIS A 320 -6.81 -0.44 1.53
C HIS A 320 -8.20 -0.06 0.99
N ASP A 321 -9.07 -1.04 0.70
CA ASP A 321 -10.43 -0.78 0.21
C ASP A 321 -11.41 -0.35 1.32
N LEU A 322 -11.06 -0.68 2.57
CA LEU A 322 -11.74 -0.21 3.76
C LEU A 322 -11.63 1.32 3.85
N TYR A 323 -12.69 1.97 4.32
CA TYR A 323 -12.68 3.40 4.57
C TYR A 323 -13.15 3.70 6.00
N PRO A 324 -12.65 4.78 6.64
CA PRO A 324 -12.88 5.07 8.06
C PRO A 324 -14.35 5.04 8.52
N GLY A 325 -15.27 5.46 7.66
CA GLY A 325 -16.70 5.58 7.97
C GLY A 325 -17.54 4.34 7.70
N MET A 326 -16.96 3.24 7.21
CA MET A 326 -17.72 2.10 6.67
C MET A 326 -18.64 1.45 7.72
N ALA A 327 -18.13 1.17 8.91
CA ALA A 327 -18.94 0.59 9.99
C ALA A 327 -20.03 1.58 10.47
N ALA A 328 -19.73 2.88 10.55
CA ALA A 328 -20.70 3.90 10.90
C ALA A 328 -21.84 4.01 9.86
N ASP A 329 -21.53 3.94 8.57
CA ASP A 329 -22.51 3.94 7.48
C ASP A 329 -23.43 2.70 7.55
N LEU A 330 -22.86 1.51 7.74
CA LEU A 330 -23.66 0.27 7.90
C LEU A 330 -24.56 0.35 9.13
N ARG A 331 -24.06 0.84 10.27
CA ARG A 331 -24.89 1.03 11.48
C ARG A 331 -26.04 1.99 11.21
N LYS A 332 -25.84 3.03 10.39
CA LYS A 332 -26.89 3.97 10.04
C LYS A 332 -28.00 3.30 9.21
N VAL A 333 -27.64 2.52 8.19
CA VAL A 333 -28.61 1.78 7.37
C VAL A 333 -29.33 0.70 8.19
N ALA A 334 -28.61 -0.03 9.06
CA ALA A 334 -29.20 -1.04 9.94
C ALA A 334 -30.26 -0.45 10.88
N ARG A 335 -30.01 0.73 11.47
CA ARG A 335 -31.00 1.42 12.32
C ARG A 335 -32.25 1.80 11.55
N ALA A 336 -32.12 2.28 10.31
CA ALA A 336 -33.25 2.63 9.45
C ALA A 336 -34.08 1.40 9.02
N ALA A 337 -33.47 0.21 9.03
CA ALA A 337 -34.15 -1.07 8.79
C ALA A 337 -34.74 -1.72 10.05
N GLY A 338 -34.57 -1.11 11.23
CA GLY A 338 -34.95 -1.72 12.51
C GLY A 338 -34.09 -2.92 12.92
N ALA A 339 -32.94 -3.15 12.27
CA ALA A 339 -32.02 -4.23 12.57
C ALA A 339 -31.02 -3.84 13.67
N SER A 340 -30.39 -4.84 14.29
CA SER A 340 -29.33 -4.61 15.29
C SER A 340 -28.03 -4.14 14.60
N PRO A 341 -27.54 -2.92 14.89
CA PRO A 341 -26.37 -2.37 14.18
C PRO A 341 -25.09 -3.18 14.39
N GLU A 342 -24.84 -3.63 15.62
CA GLU A 342 -23.65 -4.43 15.94
C GLU A 342 -23.72 -5.84 15.35
N SER A 343 -24.93 -6.39 15.20
CA SER A 343 -25.14 -7.67 14.51
C SER A 343 -24.77 -7.58 13.03
N GLU A 344 -25.09 -6.47 12.36
CA GLU A 344 -24.73 -6.27 10.95
C GLU A 344 -23.24 -5.97 10.77
N VAL A 345 -22.63 -5.20 11.67
CA VAL A 345 -21.17 -5.01 11.65
C VAL A 345 -20.47 -6.35 11.87
N ALA A 346 -20.92 -7.18 12.81
CA ALA A 346 -20.37 -8.53 13.01
C ALA A 346 -20.53 -9.41 11.75
N ALA A 347 -21.65 -9.29 11.02
CA ALA A 347 -21.83 -10.01 9.76
C ALA A 347 -20.86 -9.53 8.68
N LEU A 348 -20.70 -8.20 8.53
CA LEU A 348 -19.70 -7.61 7.63
C LEU A 348 -18.29 -8.11 7.97
N LEU A 349 -17.90 -8.07 9.26
CA LEU A 349 -16.60 -8.56 9.71
C LEU A 349 -16.40 -10.05 9.41
N GLY A 350 -17.44 -10.86 9.59
CA GLY A 350 -17.42 -12.30 9.29
C GLY A 350 -17.10 -12.61 7.82
N ASP A 351 -17.51 -11.73 6.90
CA ASP A 351 -17.28 -11.89 5.47
C ASP A 351 -15.94 -11.28 5.00
N ILE A 352 -15.44 -10.21 5.65
CA ILE A 352 -14.19 -9.54 5.23
C ILE A 352 -12.93 -10.07 5.91
N VAL A 353 -12.98 -10.45 7.19
CA VAL A 353 -11.81 -10.94 7.94
C VAL A 353 -11.17 -12.15 7.27
N PRO A 354 -11.92 -13.14 6.72
CA PRO A 354 -11.31 -14.26 6.00
C PRO A 354 -10.59 -13.85 4.70
N LYS A 355 -10.96 -12.71 4.10
CA LYS A 355 -10.37 -12.24 2.83
C LYS A 355 -9.08 -11.45 3.06
N ILE A 356 -9.09 -10.54 4.03
CA ILE A 356 -8.04 -9.53 4.20
C ILE A 356 -7.30 -9.61 5.54
N GLY A 357 -7.71 -10.53 6.42
CA GLY A 357 -7.21 -10.62 7.79
C GLY A 357 -7.84 -9.60 8.73
N LEU A 358 -7.66 -9.83 10.03
CA LEU A 358 -7.99 -8.87 11.07
C LEU A 358 -6.78 -7.95 11.27
N CYS A 359 -7.00 -6.64 11.23
CA CYS A 359 -6.00 -5.66 11.63
C CYS A 359 -6.62 -4.76 12.69
N ALA A 360 -5.87 -4.24 13.66
CA ALA A 360 -6.39 -3.25 14.62
C ALA A 360 -5.90 -1.81 14.34
N GLY A 361 -4.97 -1.65 13.38
CA GLY A 361 -4.09 -0.47 13.22
C GLY A 361 -4.75 0.86 12.87
N ASP A 362 -4.09 1.97 13.26
CA ASP A 362 -4.50 3.36 12.99
C ASP A 362 -4.56 3.72 11.50
N VAL A 363 -3.99 2.89 10.61
CA VAL A 363 -3.90 3.19 9.18
C VAL A 363 -5.28 3.40 8.53
N ASN A 364 -6.36 2.83 9.07
CA ASN A 364 -7.69 2.97 8.45
C ASN A 364 -8.82 3.51 9.36
N LYS A 365 -8.64 3.69 10.69
CA LYS A 365 -9.71 4.08 11.68
C LYS A 365 -11.00 3.21 11.69
N PHE A 366 -11.28 2.46 10.63
CA PHE A 366 -12.38 1.52 10.48
C PHE A 366 -12.32 0.45 11.56
N TRP A 367 -11.17 -0.17 11.75
CA TRP A 367 -10.99 -1.24 12.74
C TRP A 367 -11.25 -0.76 14.16
N VAL A 368 -10.77 0.43 14.49
CA VAL A 368 -11.03 1.10 15.76
C VAL A 368 -12.53 1.29 16.00
N ASP A 369 -13.27 1.73 14.98
CA ASP A 369 -14.72 1.94 15.08
C ASP A 369 -15.52 0.63 15.08
N ALA A 370 -15.11 -0.36 14.26
CA ALA A 370 -15.76 -1.66 14.14
C ALA A 370 -15.59 -2.48 15.42
N LEU A 371 -14.40 -2.46 16.04
CA LEU A 371 -14.07 -3.27 17.21
C LEU A 371 -14.45 -2.62 18.55
N ARG A 372 -14.83 -1.35 18.59
CA ARG A 372 -15.23 -0.65 19.83
C ARG A 372 -16.52 -1.20 20.46
N GLY A 373 -17.47 -1.62 19.63
CA GLY A 373 -18.79 -2.10 20.07
C GLY A 373 -18.88 -3.62 20.22
N LYS A 374 -20.10 -4.16 20.37
CA LYS A 374 -20.36 -5.61 20.57
C LYS A 374 -20.09 -6.48 19.33
N ALA A 375 -19.70 -5.88 18.21
CA ALA A 375 -19.50 -6.60 16.97
C ALA A 375 -18.43 -7.69 17.06
N LEU A 376 -17.36 -7.49 17.84
CA LEU A 376 -16.31 -8.50 18.02
C LEU A 376 -16.83 -9.72 18.79
N GLU A 377 -17.56 -9.50 19.89
CA GLU A 377 -18.16 -10.58 20.68
C GLU A 377 -19.15 -11.39 19.84
N LEU A 378 -20.02 -10.69 19.10
CA LEU A 378 -20.98 -11.33 18.19
C LEU A 378 -20.30 -12.07 17.03
N LEU A 379 -19.17 -11.56 16.54
CA LEU A 379 -18.37 -12.24 15.53
C LEU A 379 -17.78 -13.54 16.08
N VAL A 380 -17.19 -13.50 17.29
CA VAL A 380 -16.64 -14.70 17.94
C VAL A 380 -17.72 -15.73 18.25
N GLU A 381 -18.92 -15.30 18.66
CA GLU A 381 -20.06 -16.20 18.87
C GLU A 381 -20.47 -16.93 17.58
N ARG A 382 -20.42 -16.25 16.43
CA ARG A 382 -20.76 -16.82 15.12
C ARG A 382 -19.63 -17.63 14.50
N ARG A 383 -18.39 -17.19 14.75
CA ARG A 383 -17.16 -17.66 14.13
C ARG A 383 -16.07 -17.84 15.20
N PRO A 384 -16.10 -18.94 15.98
CA PRO A 384 -15.18 -19.15 17.09
C PRO A 384 -13.69 -19.15 16.69
N GLU A 385 -13.37 -19.42 15.43
CA GLU A 385 -12.01 -19.37 14.91
C GLU A 385 -11.43 -17.94 14.88
N THR A 386 -12.27 -16.89 14.87
CA THR A 386 -11.83 -15.48 14.94
C THR A 386 -10.94 -15.21 16.15
N VAL A 387 -11.08 -15.98 17.22
CA VAL A 387 -10.19 -15.87 18.38
C VAL A 387 -8.71 -16.03 17.98
N HIS A 388 -8.40 -16.92 17.03
CA HIS A 388 -7.04 -17.09 16.51
C HIS A 388 -6.58 -15.92 15.64
N ASP A 389 -7.51 -15.28 14.92
CA ASP A 389 -7.21 -14.07 14.15
C ASP A 389 -6.85 -12.91 15.09
N VAL A 390 -7.55 -12.78 16.24
CA VAL A 390 -7.22 -11.80 17.28
C VAL A 390 -5.85 -12.08 17.91
N LEU A 391 -5.49 -13.35 18.12
CA LEU A 391 -4.18 -13.72 18.68
C LEU A 391 -2.99 -13.30 17.81
N ARG A 392 -3.20 -13.16 16.50
CA ARG A 392 -2.17 -12.73 15.55
C ARG A 392 -1.97 -11.21 15.52
N LEU A 393 -2.83 -10.44 16.18
CA LEU A 393 -2.66 -8.99 16.31
C LEU A 393 -1.46 -8.68 17.20
N ILE A 394 -0.62 -7.78 16.74
CA ILE A 394 0.55 -7.29 17.45
C ILE A 394 0.14 -6.05 18.28
N PRO A 395 0.76 -5.77 19.44
CA PRO A 395 0.41 -4.60 20.26
C PRO A 395 0.42 -3.25 19.52
N ASP A 396 1.34 -3.06 18.57
CA ASP A 396 1.41 -1.86 17.71
C ASP A 396 0.24 -1.75 16.72
N ASP A 397 -0.48 -2.84 16.48
CA ASP A 397 -1.71 -2.80 15.69
C ASP A 397 -2.86 -2.20 16.49
N ALA A 398 -2.91 -2.19 17.82
CA ALA A 398 -3.98 -1.47 18.52
C ALA A 398 -3.46 -0.09 18.96
N ASN A 399 -4.31 0.93 19.03
CA ASN A 399 -3.95 2.29 19.45
C ASN A 399 -3.38 2.43 20.90
N GLY A 400 -2.99 1.32 21.53
CA GLY A 400 -2.31 1.20 22.83
C GLY A 400 -2.34 -0.26 23.35
N ALA A 401 -1.42 -0.61 24.27
CA ALA A 401 -1.36 -1.93 24.89
C ALA A 401 -2.65 -2.29 25.68
N GLU A 402 -3.29 -1.29 26.31
CA GLU A 402 -4.56 -1.47 27.02
C GLU A 402 -5.71 -1.86 26.09
N ASP A 403 -5.83 -1.19 24.94
CA ASP A 403 -6.84 -1.49 23.93
C ASP A 403 -6.63 -2.91 23.35
N TRP A 404 -5.38 -3.28 23.08
CA TRP A 404 -5.03 -4.64 22.64
C TRP A 404 -5.40 -5.70 23.68
N LEU A 405 -5.04 -5.51 24.95
CA LEU A 405 -5.43 -6.41 26.04
C LEU A 405 -6.95 -6.51 26.20
N SER A 406 -7.67 -5.39 26.02
CA SER A 406 -9.12 -5.35 26.02
C SER A 406 -9.70 -6.21 24.90
N LEU A 407 -9.14 -6.15 23.68
CA LEU A 407 -9.53 -6.99 22.55
C LEU A 407 -9.30 -8.49 22.86
N LEU A 408 -8.16 -8.85 23.44
CA LEU A 408 -7.87 -10.24 23.83
C LEU A 408 -8.86 -10.77 24.88
N ARG A 409 -9.24 -9.93 25.86
CA ARG A 409 -10.23 -10.29 26.88
C ARG A 409 -11.62 -10.48 26.28
N ARG A 410 -12.09 -9.50 25.51
CA ARG A 410 -13.44 -9.46 24.94
C ARG A 410 -13.68 -10.57 23.92
N SER A 411 -12.67 -10.94 23.14
CA SER A 411 -12.73 -12.07 22.21
C SER A 411 -12.61 -13.44 22.89
N GLY A 412 -12.21 -13.51 24.16
CA GLY A 412 -11.86 -14.76 24.83
C GLY A 412 -10.50 -15.34 24.42
N ALA A 413 -9.72 -14.61 23.60
CA ALA A 413 -8.36 -15.00 23.21
C ALA A 413 -7.43 -15.09 24.42
N LEU A 414 -7.61 -14.22 25.41
CA LEU A 414 -6.86 -14.31 26.65
C LEU A 414 -7.09 -15.63 27.40
N ALA A 415 -8.33 -16.13 27.43
CA ALA A 415 -8.65 -17.39 28.08
C ALA A 415 -8.05 -18.61 27.33
N LEU A 416 -7.93 -18.55 26.00
CA LEU A 416 -7.18 -19.56 25.24
C LEU A 416 -5.68 -19.50 25.56
N LEU A 417 -5.11 -18.30 25.61
CA LEU A 417 -3.68 -18.09 25.90
C LEU A 417 -3.28 -18.56 27.30
N THR A 418 -4.11 -18.31 28.30
CA THR A 418 -3.83 -18.71 29.69
C THR A 418 -4.16 -20.17 29.97
N GLY A 419 -4.72 -20.89 28.99
CA GLY A 419 -5.17 -22.28 29.15
C GLY A 419 -6.45 -22.45 29.96
N GLU A 420 -7.14 -21.35 30.32
CA GLU A 420 -8.48 -21.38 30.93
C GLU A 420 -9.51 -22.04 29.99
N ARG A 421 -9.27 -21.97 28.67
CA ARG A 421 -10.05 -22.65 27.64
C ARG A 421 -9.13 -23.51 26.75
N PRO A 422 -9.50 -24.76 26.43
CA PRO A 422 -8.72 -25.61 25.52
C PRO A 422 -8.87 -25.15 24.07
N GLY A 423 -7.88 -25.46 23.22
CA GLY A 423 -7.93 -25.21 21.77
C GLY A 423 -6.63 -24.66 21.17
N LEU A 424 -5.72 -24.16 22.01
CA LEU A 424 -4.43 -23.66 21.57
C LEU A 424 -3.38 -24.80 21.56
N PRO A 425 -2.67 -25.05 20.44
CA PRO A 425 -1.58 -26.04 20.38
C PRO A 425 -0.46 -25.75 21.39
N ALA A 426 0.22 -26.80 21.86
CA ALA A 426 1.37 -26.64 22.73
C ALA A 426 2.47 -25.82 22.04
N GLY A 427 3.01 -24.83 22.74
CA GLY A 427 4.07 -23.95 22.22
C GLY A 427 3.60 -22.74 21.41
N GLU A 428 2.33 -22.67 21.03
CA GLU A 428 1.80 -21.50 20.32
C GLU A 428 1.78 -20.25 21.22
N ALA A 429 1.50 -20.39 22.51
CA ALA A 429 1.62 -19.30 23.47
C ALA A 429 3.07 -18.79 23.59
N ALA A 430 4.06 -19.69 23.54
CA ALA A 430 5.48 -19.33 23.56
C ALA A 430 5.89 -18.59 22.28
N ARG A 431 5.38 -19.03 21.12
CA ARG A 431 5.60 -18.39 19.82
C ARG A 431 5.02 -16.98 19.77
N LEU A 432 3.76 -16.81 20.21
CA LEU A 432 3.10 -15.51 20.26
C LEU A 432 3.79 -14.53 21.21
N LEU A 433 4.20 -15.01 22.40
CA LEU A 433 4.98 -14.19 23.33
C LEU A 433 6.29 -13.73 22.68
N HIS A 434 7.02 -14.62 21.99
CA HIS A 434 8.22 -14.22 21.24
C HIS A 434 7.93 -13.11 20.23
N ASP A 435 6.89 -13.30 19.40
CA ASP A 435 6.52 -12.34 18.35
C ASP A 435 6.20 -10.95 18.95
N TRP A 436 5.42 -10.89 20.04
CA TRP A 436 5.08 -9.64 20.72
C TRP A 436 6.31 -8.96 21.33
N LEU A 437 7.20 -9.73 21.95
CA LEU A 437 8.44 -9.20 22.52
C LEU A 437 9.41 -8.70 21.44
N ALA A 438 9.35 -9.26 20.23
CA ALA A 438 10.19 -8.87 19.09
C ALA A 438 9.62 -7.68 18.29
N SER A 439 8.31 -7.43 18.38
CA SER A 439 7.63 -6.37 17.64
C SER A 439 7.62 -5.00 18.33
N GLU A 440 7.76 -4.95 19.66
CA GLU A 440 7.67 -3.67 20.39
C GLU A 440 8.76 -2.66 19.94
N PRO A 441 8.43 -1.37 19.74
CA PRO A 441 9.41 -0.36 19.35
C PRO A 441 10.52 -0.26 20.40
N THR A 442 11.77 -0.41 19.96
CA THR A 442 12.97 -0.44 20.82
C THR A 442 13.20 0.82 21.67
N TRP A 443 12.39 1.87 21.50
CA TRP A 443 12.51 3.15 22.23
C TRP A 443 11.41 3.38 23.27
N ARG A 444 10.30 2.63 23.25
CA ARG A 444 9.36 2.60 24.37
C ARG A 444 9.85 1.50 25.31
N ALA A 445 10.11 1.84 26.57
CA ALA A 445 10.26 0.82 27.59
C ALA A 445 9.03 -0.09 27.49
N ARG A 446 9.25 -1.40 27.35
CA ARG A 446 8.18 -2.36 27.12
C ARG A 446 7.04 -2.13 28.10
N SER A 447 5.81 -2.15 27.58
CA SER A 447 4.62 -1.86 28.40
C SER A 447 4.54 -2.79 29.61
N ASP A 448 4.26 -2.22 30.79
CA ASP A 448 4.09 -2.98 32.04
C ASP A 448 2.99 -4.04 31.89
N GLU A 449 2.01 -3.75 31.05
CA GLU A 449 0.93 -4.62 30.62
C GLU A 449 1.39 -5.91 29.94
N LEU A 450 2.42 -5.86 29.08
CA LEU A 450 2.94 -7.04 28.39
C LEU A 450 3.71 -7.95 29.35
N TYR A 451 4.42 -7.37 30.33
CA TYR A 451 5.06 -8.13 31.40
C TYR A 451 4.02 -8.87 32.23
N ASP A 452 2.99 -8.16 32.70
CA ASP A 452 1.94 -8.75 33.54
C ASP A 452 1.20 -9.87 32.78
N LEU A 453 1.00 -9.71 31.47
CA LEU A 453 0.47 -10.77 30.62
C LEU A 453 1.42 -11.97 30.59
N ALA A 454 2.71 -11.77 30.31
CA ALA A 454 3.68 -12.87 30.24
C ALA A 454 3.76 -13.68 31.54
N VAL A 455 3.69 -13.01 32.69
CA VAL A 455 3.59 -13.66 34.01
C VAL A 455 2.30 -14.47 34.14
N ARG A 456 1.17 -13.92 33.69
CA ARG A 456 -0.11 -14.65 33.66
C ARG A 456 -0.09 -15.87 32.73
N LEU A 457 0.72 -15.85 31.68
CA LEU A 457 0.92 -17.00 30.78
C LEU A 457 1.85 -18.07 31.37
N ALA A 458 2.65 -17.75 32.39
CA ALA A 458 3.69 -18.63 32.89
C ALA A 458 3.20 -20.04 33.28
N PRO A 459 2.04 -20.23 33.97
CA PRO A 459 1.53 -21.57 34.26
C PRO A 459 1.26 -22.40 32.99
N ARG A 460 0.71 -21.77 31.94
CA ARG A 460 0.46 -22.43 30.65
C ARG A 460 1.78 -22.74 29.92
N LEU A 461 2.71 -21.80 29.90
CA LEU A 461 4.02 -21.98 29.25
C LEU A 461 4.83 -23.10 29.91
N ALA A 462 4.80 -23.19 31.24
CA ALA A 462 5.42 -24.27 31.99
C ALA A 462 4.76 -25.63 31.69
N ALA A 463 3.43 -25.68 31.60
CA ALA A 463 2.70 -26.90 31.26
C ALA A 463 2.95 -27.39 29.82
N ASP A 464 3.09 -26.48 28.86
CA ASP A 464 3.39 -26.81 27.46
C ASP A 464 4.80 -27.38 27.29
N ALA A 465 5.73 -27.05 28.20
CA ALA A 465 7.13 -27.48 28.19
C ALA A 465 7.88 -27.20 26.87
N VAL A 466 7.38 -26.27 26.06
CA VAL A 466 8.05 -25.79 24.83
C VAL A 466 8.89 -24.55 25.18
N PRO A 467 10.19 -24.54 24.87
CA PRO A 467 11.05 -23.41 25.22
C PRO A 467 10.61 -22.08 24.61
N VAL A 468 10.45 -21.05 25.45
CA VAL A 468 10.20 -19.66 25.02
C VAL A 468 11.49 -19.06 24.47
N ARG A 469 11.41 -18.44 23.29
CA ARG A 469 12.52 -17.74 22.66
C ARG A 469 12.48 -16.26 23.01
N LEU A 470 13.54 -15.74 23.60
CA LEU A 470 13.70 -14.31 23.80
C LEU A 470 14.19 -13.64 22.51
N PRO A 471 13.87 -12.36 22.28
CA PRO A 471 14.45 -11.60 21.19
C PRO A 471 15.91 -11.25 21.51
N TYR A 472 16.79 -11.51 20.55
CA TYR A 472 18.21 -11.15 20.59
C TYR A 472 18.55 -10.29 19.36
N PRO A 473 19.60 -9.45 19.43
CA PRO A 473 20.10 -8.75 18.26
C PRO A 473 20.55 -9.73 17.17
N ASP A 474 20.26 -9.42 15.91
CA ASP A 474 20.74 -10.17 14.75
C ASP A 474 21.82 -9.34 14.04
N PRO A 475 23.08 -9.83 13.96
CA PRO A 475 24.17 -9.14 13.27
C PRO A 475 23.91 -8.86 11.79
N ALA A 476 23.08 -9.67 11.13
CA ALA A 476 22.72 -9.53 9.72
C ALA A 476 21.56 -8.54 9.48
N SER A 477 20.90 -8.07 10.53
CA SER A 477 19.78 -7.15 10.48
C SER A 477 20.22 -5.73 10.85
N ASP A 478 19.63 -4.71 10.20
CA ASP A 478 19.76 -3.30 10.62
C ASP A 478 19.19 -3.04 12.04
N ARG A 479 18.51 -4.03 12.64
CA ARG A 479 17.98 -4.00 14.02
C ARG A 479 19.04 -4.28 15.10
N ARG A 480 20.18 -3.60 15.06
CA ARG A 480 21.31 -3.76 16.03
C ARG A 480 21.00 -3.32 17.48
N ARG A 481 19.72 -3.12 17.86
CA ARG A 481 19.31 -2.52 19.15
C ARG A 481 18.08 -3.20 19.77
N ALA A 482 18.00 -4.53 19.69
CA ALA A 482 16.93 -5.27 20.36
C ALA A 482 17.09 -5.18 21.89
N LEU A 483 16.02 -4.81 22.60
CA LEU A 483 16.00 -4.82 24.07
C LEU A 483 15.77 -6.25 24.58
N ILE A 484 16.66 -6.73 25.46
CA ILE A 484 16.58 -8.07 26.07
C ILE A 484 15.95 -7.95 27.47
N PRO A 485 14.77 -8.57 27.71
CA PRO A 485 14.05 -8.48 28.98
C PRO A 485 14.58 -9.50 30.02
N LEU A 486 15.77 -9.26 30.59
CA LEU A 486 16.40 -10.23 31.50
C LEU A 486 15.60 -10.45 32.78
N ASP A 487 14.94 -9.40 33.29
CA ASP A 487 14.03 -9.52 34.42
C ASP A 487 12.77 -10.34 34.12
N LEU A 488 12.19 -10.23 32.92
CA LEU A 488 11.11 -11.13 32.49
C LEU A 488 11.61 -12.57 32.39
N ALA A 489 12.80 -12.78 31.83
CA ALA A 489 13.40 -14.11 31.71
C ALA A 489 13.58 -14.76 33.08
N ASP A 490 14.06 -13.99 34.06
CA ASP A 490 14.16 -14.42 35.46
C ASP A 490 12.79 -14.80 36.06
N GLU A 491 11.76 -14.01 35.78
CA GLU A 491 10.40 -14.28 36.24
C GLU A 491 9.79 -15.55 35.62
N LEU A 492 9.97 -15.74 34.31
CA LEU A 492 9.53 -16.95 33.62
C LEU A 492 10.24 -18.20 34.18
N LEU A 493 11.55 -18.13 34.43
CA LEU A 493 12.31 -19.23 35.02
C LEU A 493 11.85 -19.55 36.46
N GLN A 494 11.51 -18.53 37.26
CA GLN A 494 10.92 -18.75 38.59
C GLN A 494 9.63 -19.59 38.50
N HIS A 495 8.81 -19.35 37.48
CA HIS A 495 7.57 -20.08 37.26
C HIS A 495 7.77 -21.46 36.59
N GLY A 496 9.02 -21.87 36.36
CA GLY A 496 9.34 -23.16 35.75
C GLY A 496 9.13 -23.19 34.23
N VAL A 497 9.06 -22.03 33.58
CA VAL A 497 8.94 -21.95 32.12
C VAL A 497 10.29 -22.27 31.47
N PRO A 498 10.38 -23.24 30.55
CA PRO A 498 11.62 -23.49 29.83
C PRO A 498 11.94 -22.32 28.90
N LEU A 499 13.18 -21.85 28.94
CA LEU A 499 13.71 -20.86 27.98
C LEU A 499 14.64 -21.55 26.98
N ALA A 500 14.58 -21.10 25.73
CA ALA A 500 15.50 -21.52 24.68
C ALA A 500 16.95 -21.10 25.02
N ASP A 501 17.92 -21.82 24.47
CA ASP A 501 19.33 -21.51 24.70
C ASP A 501 19.64 -20.07 24.25
N PRO A 502 20.31 -19.27 25.08
CA PRO A 502 20.79 -17.97 24.67
C PRO A 502 21.88 -18.12 23.58
N PRO A 503 21.96 -17.20 22.62
CA PRO A 503 23.12 -17.14 21.73
C PRO A 503 24.38 -16.76 22.51
N PRO A 504 25.57 -17.03 21.96
CA PRO A 504 26.83 -16.57 22.55
C PRO A 504 26.78 -15.09 22.90
N GLU A 505 27.19 -14.72 24.11
CA GLU A 505 27.24 -13.32 24.57
C GLU A 505 25.90 -12.57 24.45
N LEU A 506 24.78 -13.30 24.41
CA LEU A 506 23.43 -12.76 24.16
C LEU A 506 23.29 -12.00 22.81
N GLY A 507 24.20 -12.22 21.86
CA GLY A 507 24.20 -11.55 20.56
C GLY A 507 24.71 -10.10 20.60
N SER A 508 25.52 -9.73 21.61
CA SER A 508 26.17 -8.42 21.76
C SER A 508 25.19 -7.22 21.73
N PRO A 509 24.21 -7.18 22.65
CA PRO A 509 23.12 -6.19 22.63
C PRO A 509 23.52 -4.78 23.09
N GLY A 510 24.68 -4.61 23.74
CA GLY A 510 24.97 -3.45 24.56
C GLY A 510 24.42 -3.57 25.99
N ALA A 511 25.18 -3.07 26.98
CA ALA A 511 24.78 -3.13 28.40
C ALA A 511 23.48 -2.36 28.72
N ALA A 512 23.14 -1.32 27.96
CA ALA A 512 21.93 -0.53 28.16
C ALA A 512 20.65 -1.25 27.68
N GLN A 513 20.80 -2.24 26.82
CA GLN A 513 19.73 -3.00 26.20
C GLN A 513 19.34 -4.23 27.05
N MET A 514 20.13 -4.53 28.08
CA MET A 514 19.87 -5.57 29.08
C MET A 514 18.94 -5.03 30.18
N LEU A 515 17.64 -5.30 30.07
CA LEU A 515 16.63 -4.76 30.98
C LEU A 515 16.53 -5.58 32.28
N VAL A 516 16.60 -4.90 33.42
CA VAL A 516 16.61 -5.51 34.76
C VAL A 516 15.76 -4.75 35.79
N HIS A 517 14.88 -3.86 35.33
CA HIS A 517 14.13 -2.91 36.15
C HIS A 517 13.22 -3.55 37.22
N ARG A 518 12.49 -4.63 36.89
CA ARG A 518 11.57 -5.28 37.85
C ARG A 518 12.27 -6.28 38.77
N ARG A 519 13.33 -6.94 38.27
CA ARG A 519 14.03 -8.03 38.97
C ARG A 519 15.55 -7.86 38.93
N PRO A 520 16.12 -6.89 39.66
CA PRO A 520 17.55 -6.57 39.60
C PRO A 520 18.47 -7.67 40.14
N HIS A 521 17.94 -8.68 40.84
CA HIS A 521 18.75 -9.77 41.40
C HIS A 521 18.99 -10.93 40.43
N LEU A 522 18.15 -11.07 39.39
CA LEU A 522 18.26 -12.13 38.37
C LEU A 522 18.52 -13.53 38.96
N THR A 523 17.90 -13.85 40.09
CA THR A 523 18.22 -15.03 40.91
C THR A 523 18.05 -16.35 40.17
N TRP A 524 16.96 -16.51 39.41
CA TRP A 524 16.66 -17.72 38.65
C TRP A 524 17.40 -17.76 37.32
N LEU A 525 17.56 -16.61 36.67
CA LEU A 525 18.35 -16.49 35.45
C LEU A 525 19.82 -16.86 35.69
N LEU A 526 20.39 -16.40 36.81
CA LEU A 526 21.77 -16.71 37.20
C LEU A 526 21.95 -18.14 37.74
N ALA A 527 20.86 -18.78 38.19
CA ALA A 527 20.89 -20.19 38.54
C ALA A 527 20.92 -21.10 37.30
N ASP A 528 20.47 -20.62 36.13
CA ASP A 528 20.63 -21.33 34.86
C ASP A 528 22.06 -21.14 34.32
N PRO A 529 22.88 -22.21 34.24
CA PRO A 529 24.28 -22.10 33.85
C PRO A 529 24.47 -21.63 32.41
N ARG A 530 23.48 -21.83 31.53
CA ARG A 530 23.54 -21.39 30.13
C ARG A 530 23.49 -19.86 30.10
N PHE A 531 22.48 -19.28 30.74
CA PHE A 531 22.29 -17.83 30.80
C PHE A 531 23.38 -17.15 31.65
N ALA A 532 23.76 -17.72 32.78
CA ALA A 532 24.81 -17.16 33.63
C ALA A 532 26.16 -17.04 32.89
N ARG A 533 26.48 -18.02 32.03
CA ARG A 533 27.69 -17.98 31.19
C ARG A 533 27.60 -16.89 30.13
N GLU A 534 26.53 -16.90 29.32
CA GLU A 534 26.41 -15.94 28.20
C GLU A 534 26.18 -14.50 28.66
N LEU A 535 25.47 -14.28 29.76
CA LEU A 535 25.29 -12.94 30.34
C LEU A 535 26.61 -12.39 30.90
N ARG A 536 27.40 -13.23 31.59
CA ARG A 536 28.72 -12.82 32.07
C ARG A 536 29.65 -12.52 30.89
N GLY A 537 29.70 -13.41 29.90
CA GLY A 537 30.50 -13.23 28.68
C GLY A 537 30.11 -11.95 27.94
N GLY A 538 28.82 -11.75 27.67
CA GLY A 538 28.33 -10.54 26.98
C GLY A 538 28.64 -9.26 27.74
N LEU A 539 28.44 -9.22 29.07
CA LEU A 539 28.81 -8.04 29.85
C LEU A 539 30.33 -7.79 29.87
N ASP A 540 31.14 -8.85 29.92
CA ASP A 540 32.61 -8.77 29.87
C ASP A 540 33.06 -8.21 28.51
N SER A 541 32.56 -8.75 27.40
CA SER A 541 32.86 -8.31 26.03
C SER A 541 32.44 -6.87 25.78
N GLU A 542 31.29 -6.42 26.32
CA GLU A 542 30.86 -5.03 26.26
C GLU A 542 31.79 -4.08 27.04
N LEU A 543 32.29 -4.51 28.21
CA LEU A 543 33.26 -3.74 29.01
C LEU A 543 34.67 -3.75 28.41
N GLU A 544 35.02 -4.78 27.65
CA GLU A 544 36.29 -4.86 26.91
C GLU A 544 36.18 -4.21 25.51
N LEU A 545 34.97 -3.81 25.09
CA LEU A 545 34.65 -3.29 23.76
C LEU A 545 35.11 -4.25 22.63
N GLU A 546 34.91 -5.55 22.85
CA GLU A 546 35.24 -6.61 21.90
C GLU A 546 34.40 -6.52 20.62
N GLY A 547 34.97 -6.93 19.48
CA GLY A 547 34.30 -6.86 18.17
C GLY A 547 34.41 -5.50 17.44
N LEU A 548 35.04 -4.49 18.04
CA LEU A 548 35.44 -3.28 17.33
C LEU A 548 36.68 -3.52 16.45
N PRO A 549 36.79 -2.88 15.27
CA PRO A 549 37.95 -3.05 14.39
C PRO A 549 39.28 -2.79 15.11
N GLU A 550 40.23 -3.72 15.00
CA GLU A 550 41.46 -3.77 15.81
C GLU A 550 42.39 -2.55 15.64
N ALA A 551 42.22 -1.72 14.60
CA ALA A 551 43.09 -0.58 14.34
C ALA A 551 42.42 0.57 13.55
N GLY A 552 42.75 1.82 13.91
CA GLY A 552 42.52 3.00 13.08
C GLY A 552 41.61 4.09 13.68
N ILE A 553 41.23 5.06 12.84
CA ILE A 553 40.34 6.20 13.18
C ILE A 553 38.99 5.71 13.74
N SER A 554 38.61 4.46 13.45
CA SER A 554 37.34 3.87 13.87
C SER A 554 37.23 3.66 15.39
N TYR A 555 38.32 3.29 16.09
CA TYR A 555 38.30 3.06 17.54
C TYR A 555 38.14 4.37 18.35
N HIS A 556 38.61 5.50 17.80
CA HIS A 556 38.41 6.82 18.40
C HIS A 556 36.95 7.31 18.32
N HIS A 557 36.05 6.65 17.57
CA HIS A 557 34.61 6.93 17.70
C HIS A 557 34.08 6.56 19.09
N HIS A 558 34.69 5.58 19.76
CA HIS A 558 34.22 5.05 21.04
C HIS A 558 34.93 5.66 22.24
N TYR A 559 36.05 6.37 22.03
CA TYR A 559 36.76 7.12 23.06
C TYR A 559 36.59 8.62 22.90
N ARG A 560 35.54 9.16 23.53
CA ARG A 560 35.17 10.58 23.49
C ARG A 560 35.09 11.16 24.90
N PRO A 561 36.23 11.29 25.60
CA PRO A 561 36.23 11.64 27.01
C PRO A 561 35.65 13.03 27.30
N HIS A 562 35.58 13.92 26.31
CA HIS A 562 35.09 15.29 26.46
C HIS A 562 33.57 15.44 26.28
N HIS A 563 32.89 14.50 25.64
CA HIS A 563 31.43 14.52 25.47
C HIS A 563 30.74 14.10 26.77
N ALA A 564 29.79 14.90 27.27
CA ALA A 564 29.13 14.66 28.57
C ALA A 564 27.67 14.22 28.46
N THR A 565 27.00 14.43 27.33
CA THR A 565 25.53 14.41 27.22
C THR A 565 24.96 13.42 26.21
N GLU A 566 25.77 12.59 25.56
CA GLU A 566 25.29 11.56 24.63
C GLU A 566 24.84 10.27 25.36
N LEU A 567 23.96 9.46 24.76
CA LEU A 567 23.65 8.12 25.29
C LEU A 567 24.94 7.28 25.32
N GLY A 568 25.24 6.64 26.46
CA GLY A 568 26.52 5.96 26.67
C GLY A 568 27.67 6.90 27.05
N SER A 569 27.37 8.06 27.65
CA SER A 569 28.38 8.96 28.21
C SER A 569 28.68 8.65 29.68
N TRP A 570 29.64 9.40 30.23
CA TRP A 570 30.04 9.42 31.64
C TRP A 570 28.89 9.52 32.66
N GLN A 571 27.69 9.94 32.24
CA GLN A 571 26.53 10.13 33.12
C GLN A 571 25.59 8.93 33.17
N SER A 572 25.74 7.94 32.29
CA SER A 572 24.86 6.77 32.24
C SER A 572 25.39 5.64 33.12
N THR A 573 24.49 5.03 33.88
CA THR A 573 24.73 3.77 34.58
C THR A 573 23.72 2.74 34.04
N PRO A 574 24.15 1.83 33.16
CA PRO A 574 23.29 0.75 32.69
C PRO A 574 22.71 -0.05 33.86
N GLY A 575 21.42 -0.43 33.78
CA GLY A 575 20.75 -1.15 34.86
C GLY A 575 21.47 -2.44 35.25
N ILE A 576 21.97 -3.19 34.26
CA ILE A 576 22.69 -4.45 34.47
C ILE A 576 23.93 -4.29 35.37
N CYS A 577 24.63 -3.15 35.31
CA CYS A 577 25.80 -2.86 36.13
C CYS A 577 25.46 -2.77 37.63
N ARG A 578 24.22 -2.41 37.99
CA ARG A 578 23.79 -2.29 39.38
C ARG A 578 23.44 -3.64 40.03
N THR A 579 23.25 -4.68 39.22
CA THR A 579 22.95 -6.04 39.69
C THR A 579 24.15 -6.65 40.44
N PRO A 580 23.95 -7.67 41.30
CA PRO A 580 25.06 -8.36 41.97
C PRO A 580 26.12 -8.91 41.00
N LEU A 581 25.70 -9.53 39.89
CA LEU A 581 26.59 -9.99 38.83
C LEU A 581 27.35 -8.83 38.20
N GLY A 582 26.64 -7.76 37.84
CA GLY A 582 27.25 -6.58 37.20
C GLY A 582 28.35 -5.97 38.07
N ARG A 583 28.12 -5.87 39.38
CA ARG A 583 29.13 -5.38 40.34
C ARG A 583 30.34 -6.30 40.44
N GLU A 584 30.15 -7.61 40.42
CA GLU A 584 31.25 -8.59 40.40
C GLU A 584 32.09 -8.43 39.13
N VAL A 585 31.44 -8.44 37.96
CA VAL A 585 32.12 -8.31 36.66
C VAL A 585 32.86 -6.98 36.55
N LEU A 586 32.24 -5.86 36.97
CA LEU A 586 32.88 -4.55 36.97
C LEU A 586 34.13 -4.48 37.85
N ARG A 587 34.13 -5.13 39.02
CA ARG A 587 35.32 -5.18 39.90
C ARG A 587 36.45 -5.98 39.26
N VAL A 588 36.13 -7.16 38.73
CA VAL A 588 37.11 -8.01 38.03
C VAL A 588 37.68 -7.26 36.82
N TRP A 589 36.82 -6.60 36.05
CA TRP A 589 37.23 -5.78 34.92
C TRP A 589 38.16 -4.63 35.33
N LEU A 590 37.84 -3.90 36.41
CA LEU A 590 38.70 -2.83 36.93
C LEU A 590 40.09 -3.36 37.32
N ASP A 591 40.15 -4.51 37.99
CA ASP A 591 41.41 -5.15 38.35
C ASP A 591 42.25 -5.55 37.12
N ARG A 592 41.60 -6.01 36.04
CA ARG A 592 42.28 -6.25 34.75
C ARG A 592 42.82 -4.96 34.13
N GLN A 593 42.07 -3.86 34.18
CA GLN A 593 42.54 -2.56 33.68
C GLN A 593 43.75 -2.06 34.49
N ARG A 594 43.74 -2.24 35.81
CA ARG A 594 44.89 -1.94 36.68
C ARG A 594 46.09 -2.81 36.37
N ALA A 595 45.89 -4.11 36.14
CA ALA A 595 46.98 -5.01 35.74
C ALA A 595 47.60 -4.59 34.39
N ARG A 596 46.79 -4.17 33.42
CA ARG A 596 47.25 -3.62 32.13
C ARG A 596 48.08 -2.35 32.31
N LEU A 597 47.63 -1.43 33.16
CA LEU A 597 48.40 -0.22 33.50
C LEU A 597 49.77 -0.55 34.09
N ARG A 598 49.82 -1.50 35.04
CA ARG A 598 51.07 -1.92 35.70
C ARG A 598 52.03 -2.65 34.76
N ALA A 599 51.52 -3.33 33.74
CA ALA A 599 52.32 -4.02 32.73
C ALA A 599 53.03 -3.05 31.76
N GLY A 600 52.64 -1.77 31.76
CA GLY A 600 53.09 -0.77 30.80
C GLY A 600 52.20 -0.79 29.55
N LEU A 601 51.88 0.41 29.04
CA LEU A 601 51.03 0.62 27.88
C LEU A 601 51.73 1.58 26.92
N ASP A 602 51.44 1.46 25.63
CA ASP A 602 51.64 2.55 24.67
C ASP A 602 50.42 3.50 24.70
N LEU A 603 50.46 4.57 23.91
CA LEU A 603 49.41 5.58 23.88
C LEU A 603 48.05 4.98 23.45
N ASN A 604 48.05 4.02 22.52
CA ASN A 604 46.85 3.34 22.06
C ASN A 604 46.29 2.36 23.11
N GLY A 605 47.17 1.67 23.85
CA GLY A 605 46.83 0.82 24.98
C GLY A 605 46.17 1.62 26.09
N LEU A 606 46.62 2.85 26.35
CA LEU A 606 45.95 3.76 27.28
C LEU A 606 44.54 4.14 26.80
N VAL A 607 44.37 4.44 25.51
CA VAL A 607 43.04 4.66 24.92
C VAL A 607 42.13 3.45 25.13
N ARG A 608 42.64 2.24 24.91
CA ARG A 608 41.87 0.99 25.12
C ARG A 608 41.44 0.80 26.57
N VAL A 609 42.30 1.15 27.53
CA VAL A 609 41.97 1.11 28.96
C VAL A 609 40.91 2.16 29.31
N LEU A 610 40.99 3.37 28.75
CA LEU A 610 40.10 4.48 29.11
C LEU A 610 38.76 4.49 28.36
N ALA A 611 38.68 3.87 27.17
CA ALA A 611 37.49 3.89 26.33
C ALA A 611 36.23 3.34 27.03
N PRO A 612 36.26 2.17 27.69
CA PRO A 612 35.04 1.64 28.30
C PRO A 612 34.53 2.51 29.47
N PHE A 613 35.42 3.21 30.19
CA PHE A 613 35.02 4.14 31.26
C PHE A 613 34.11 5.27 30.77
N VAL A 614 34.19 5.65 29.49
CA VAL A 614 33.28 6.63 28.90
C VAL A 614 31.84 6.10 28.91
N HIS A 615 31.65 4.80 28.66
CA HIS A 615 30.34 4.15 28.52
C HIS A 615 29.72 3.70 29.85
N VAL A 616 30.55 3.48 30.86
CA VAL A 616 30.11 3.06 32.22
C VAL A 616 30.48 4.05 33.33
N GLY A 617 30.78 5.31 32.96
CA GLY A 617 31.30 6.30 33.91
C GLY A 617 30.38 6.58 35.11
N GLY A 618 29.05 6.47 34.94
CA GLY A 618 28.10 6.55 36.04
C GLY A 618 28.21 5.36 37.01
N ALA A 619 28.43 4.16 36.49
CA ALA A 619 28.64 2.96 37.30
C ALA A 619 29.91 3.07 38.16
N VAL A 620 30.95 3.74 37.65
CA VAL A 620 32.21 3.96 38.38
C VAL A 620 31.97 4.83 39.60
N ASP A 621 31.24 5.94 39.42
CA ASP A 621 30.91 6.88 40.48
C ASP A 621 30.02 6.23 41.55
N GLU A 622 29.05 5.41 41.12
CA GLU A 622 28.12 4.76 42.04
C GLU A 622 28.71 3.52 42.74
N LEU A 623 29.60 2.74 42.09
CA LEU A 623 29.88 1.36 42.49
C LEU A 623 31.37 1.00 42.62
N LEU A 624 32.31 1.82 42.10
CA LEU A 624 33.72 1.45 41.96
C LEU A 624 34.71 2.45 42.60
N LYS A 625 34.31 3.16 43.66
CA LYS A 625 35.25 3.99 44.44
C LYS A 625 36.45 3.15 44.92
N ASP A 626 37.66 3.54 44.52
CA ASP A 626 38.92 2.88 44.85
C ASP A 626 40.09 3.89 44.75
N GLU A 627 40.50 4.43 45.90
CA GLU A 627 41.62 5.38 46.03
C GLU A 627 42.98 4.80 45.61
N ALA A 628 43.16 3.48 45.65
CA ALA A 628 44.39 2.85 45.15
C ALA A 628 44.39 2.84 43.62
N ALA A 629 43.25 2.49 43.00
CA ALA A 629 43.09 2.60 41.56
C ALA A 629 43.24 4.06 41.09
N ALA A 630 42.60 5.03 41.76
CA ALA A 630 42.73 6.45 41.44
C ALA A 630 44.19 6.91 41.38
N ARG A 631 45.01 6.50 42.37
CA ARG A 631 46.45 6.80 42.39
C ARG A 631 47.22 6.13 41.25
N GLU A 632 46.89 4.90 40.89
CA GLU A 632 47.53 4.19 39.77
C GLU A 632 47.22 4.87 38.42
N PHE A 633 45.96 5.25 38.19
CA PHE A 633 45.57 6.00 37.00
C PHE A 633 46.21 7.40 36.98
N ALA A 634 46.29 8.10 38.12
CA ALA A 634 46.94 9.40 38.23
C ALA A 634 48.45 9.36 37.96
N ALA A 635 49.10 8.21 38.15
CA ALA A 635 50.54 8.04 37.95
C ALA A 635 50.95 7.85 36.47
N VAL A 636 49.99 7.74 35.54
CA VAL A 636 50.27 7.54 34.11
C VAL A 636 50.89 8.79 33.50
N ASP A 637 52.14 8.68 33.05
CA ASP A 637 52.85 9.74 32.33
C ASP A 637 52.44 9.79 30.85
N VAL A 638 51.33 10.45 30.55
CA VAL A 638 50.79 10.57 29.18
C VAL A 638 51.80 11.23 28.24
N VAL A 639 52.60 12.18 28.74
CA VAL A 639 53.59 12.90 27.92
C VAL A 639 54.68 11.95 27.46
N ALA A 640 55.15 11.06 28.33
CA ALA A 640 56.10 10.02 27.96
C ALA A 640 55.54 9.09 26.87
N LEU A 641 54.25 8.73 26.94
CA LEU A 641 53.59 7.91 25.92
C LEU A 641 53.47 8.65 24.58
N VAL A 642 53.15 9.95 24.60
CA VAL A 642 53.10 10.79 23.40
C VAL A 642 54.48 10.90 22.76
N LEU A 643 55.52 11.18 23.56
CA LEU A 643 56.91 11.27 23.08
C LEU A 643 57.37 9.98 22.40
N ALA A 644 56.95 8.82 22.92
CA ALA A 644 57.26 7.52 22.33
C ALA A 644 56.54 7.24 20.99
N ASP A 645 55.38 7.88 20.76
CA ASP A 645 54.54 7.71 19.57
C ASP A 645 54.75 8.82 18.52
N LEU A 646 55.59 9.84 18.81
CA LEU A 646 55.94 10.88 17.87
C LEU A 646 56.87 10.36 16.75
N PRO A 647 56.73 10.87 15.51
CA PRO A 647 57.55 10.43 14.38
C PRO A 647 59.00 10.92 14.43
N ILE A 648 59.34 11.81 15.36
CA ILE A 648 60.70 12.33 15.58
C ILE A 648 60.98 12.44 17.09
N GLN A 649 62.26 12.50 17.46
CA GLN A 649 62.65 12.84 18.82
C GLN A 649 62.30 14.30 19.12
N ALA A 650 61.67 14.53 20.27
CA ALA A 650 61.23 15.85 20.70
C ALA A 650 61.62 16.10 22.17
N ASP A 651 61.82 17.37 22.50
CA ASP A 651 62.07 17.78 23.88
C ASP A 651 60.78 17.75 24.70
N ARG A 652 60.84 17.17 25.91
CA ARG A 652 59.66 16.95 26.76
C ARG A 652 58.96 18.27 27.13
N PRO A 653 59.64 19.30 27.67
CA PRO A 653 59.06 20.61 27.92
C PRO A 653 58.35 21.24 26.71
N ALA A 654 58.91 21.06 25.51
CA ALA A 654 58.32 21.60 24.28
C ALA A 654 56.99 20.90 23.92
N VAL A 655 56.96 19.57 24.02
CA VAL A 655 55.73 18.78 23.81
C VAL A 655 54.68 19.07 24.89
N GLU A 656 55.08 19.20 26.16
CA GLU A 656 54.20 19.60 27.26
C GLU A 656 53.58 20.97 27.02
N GLY A 657 54.41 21.95 26.63
CA GLY A 657 53.96 23.29 26.28
C GLY A 657 52.97 23.30 25.12
N LEU A 658 53.23 22.52 24.06
CA LEU A 658 52.33 22.39 22.92
C LEU A 658 50.98 21.77 23.32
N MET A 659 50.99 20.63 24.01
CA MET A 659 49.78 19.94 24.48
C MET A 659 48.94 20.84 25.41
N ALA A 660 49.57 21.65 26.26
CA ALA A 660 48.87 22.57 27.15
C ALA A 660 48.05 23.65 26.39
N THR A 661 48.38 23.93 25.14
CA THR A 661 47.61 24.86 24.30
C THR A 661 46.44 24.21 23.56
N MET A 662 46.36 22.89 23.55
CA MET A 662 45.34 22.12 22.85
C MET A 662 44.12 21.87 23.75
N ARG A 663 42.96 21.65 23.13
CA ARG A 663 41.74 21.21 23.83
C ARG A 663 41.38 19.79 23.42
N PRO A 664 40.72 19.00 24.29
CA PRO A 664 40.16 17.72 23.90
C PRO A 664 39.19 17.87 22.72
N ALA A 665 39.28 16.98 21.73
CA ALA A 665 38.51 17.05 20.49
C ALA A 665 38.40 15.67 19.80
N ASP A 666 37.43 15.54 18.89
CA ASP A 666 37.23 14.34 18.08
C ASP A 666 38.32 14.19 17.00
N LEU A 667 38.81 12.96 16.82
CA LEU A 667 39.87 12.60 15.86
C LEU A 667 39.35 12.22 14.46
N ILE A 668 38.06 12.39 14.20
CA ILE A 668 37.38 11.88 12.99
C ILE A 668 37.34 12.96 11.91
N GLY A 669 37.92 12.67 10.74
CA GLY A 669 37.82 13.52 9.56
C GLY A 669 38.49 14.90 9.68
N THR A 670 39.21 15.15 10.77
CA THR A 670 39.80 16.44 11.11
C THR A 670 41.26 16.51 10.64
N ARG A 671 41.60 17.60 9.94
CA ARG A 671 42.99 18.05 9.76
C ARG A 671 43.35 18.98 10.94
N PRO A 672 44.63 19.09 11.34
CA PRO A 672 45.02 20.11 12.31
C PRO A 672 44.56 21.48 11.82
N MET A 673 43.94 22.26 12.71
CA MET A 673 43.58 23.65 12.38
C MET A 673 44.84 24.43 11.97
N PRO A 674 44.74 25.44 11.10
CA PRO A 674 45.91 26.15 10.56
C PRO A 674 46.85 26.73 11.64
N ASP A 675 46.28 27.20 12.76
CA ASP A 675 47.02 27.73 13.91
C ASP A 675 47.77 26.64 14.69
N LEU A 676 47.12 25.49 14.90
CA LEU A 676 47.75 24.32 15.53
C LEU A 676 48.84 23.73 14.62
N ARG A 677 48.62 23.75 13.30
CA ARG A 677 49.62 23.32 12.33
C ARG A 677 50.91 24.14 12.46
N THR A 678 50.80 25.47 12.48
CA THR A 678 51.95 26.37 12.66
C THR A 678 52.72 26.04 13.95
N ARG A 679 52.02 25.81 15.06
CA ARG A 679 52.66 25.48 16.35
C ARG A 679 53.33 24.10 16.34
N ILE A 680 52.75 23.11 15.66
CA ILE A 680 53.41 21.81 15.45
C ILE A 680 54.68 22.01 14.63
N ASP A 681 54.63 22.76 13.54
CA ASP A 681 55.80 23.01 12.69
C ASP A 681 56.91 23.79 13.46
N GLU A 682 56.55 24.70 14.37
CA GLU A 682 57.49 25.42 15.25
C GLU A 682 58.11 24.53 16.33
N THR A 683 57.33 23.59 16.89
CA THR A 683 57.75 22.73 18.01
C THR A 683 58.48 21.46 17.53
N LEU A 684 58.08 20.95 16.38
CA LEU A 684 58.56 19.71 15.75
C LEU A 684 58.95 20.03 14.29
N PRO A 685 60.13 20.65 14.08
CA PRO A 685 60.57 21.04 12.74
C PRO A 685 60.83 19.82 11.85
N ASP A 686 60.88 20.06 10.53
CA ASP A 686 61.30 19.09 9.50
C ASP A 686 60.37 17.87 9.30
N LEU A 687 59.11 17.96 9.75
CA LEU A 687 58.11 16.91 9.51
C LEU A 687 57.51 17.00 8.09
N SER A 688 57.40 15.86 7.39
CA SER A 688 56.59 15.74 6.18
C SER A 688 55.09 15.89 6.47
N GLU A 689 54.27 16.14 5.44
CA GLU A 689 52.81 16.27 5.61
C GLU A 689 52.17 15.05 6.30
N VAL A 690 52.65 13.84 5.97
CA VAL A 690 52.20 12.58 6.60
C VAL A 690 52.63 12.51 8.06
N GLN A 691 53.87 12.90 8.38
CA GLN A 691 54.37 12.89 9.74
C GLN A 691 53.70 13.95 10.61
N VAL A 692 53.31 15.11 10.06
CA VAL A 692 52.53 16.09 10.82
C VAL A 692 51.14 15.56 11.15
N ALA A 693 50.49 14.84 10.24
CA ALA A 693 49.22 14.19 10.55
C ALA A 693 49.37 13.14 11.67
N GLN A 694 50.47 12.37 11.66
CA GLN A 694 50.79 11.41 12.73
C GLN A 694 51.07 12.11 14.07
N ALA A 695 51.92 13.14 14.08
CA ALA A 695 52.25 13.92 15.27
C ALA A 695 51.00 14.59 15.86
N TRP A 696 50.16 15.20 15.03
CA TRP A 696 48.88 15.76 15.45
C TRP A 696 47.99 14.70 16.11
N LYS A 697 47.88 13.50 15.50
CA LYS A 697 47.06 12.42 16.05
C LYS A 697 47.58 11.94 17.41
N ALA A 698 48.90 11.78 17.57
CA ALA A 698 49.51 11.41 18.84
C ALA A 698 49.27 12.48 19.92
N LEU A 699 49.52 13.76 19.59
CA LEU A 699 49.30 14.89 20.50
C LEU A 699 47.83 15.00 20.94
N GLN A 700 46.89 14.96 20.00
CA GLN A 700 45.47 15.06 20.28
C GLN A 700 44.95 13.82 21.04
N THR A 701 45.47 12.63 20.75
CA THR A 701 45.17 11.41 21.53
C THR A 701 45.67 11.56 22.96
N GLY A 702 46.88 12.11 23.17
CA GLY A 702 47.43 12.42 24.48
C GLY A 702 46.57 13.41 25.27
N VAL A 703 46.13 14.51 24.64
CA VAL A 703 45.24 15.51 25.26
C VAL A 703 43.90 14.88 25.66
N ASN A 704 43.34 14.02 24.81
CA ASN A 704 42.13 13.26 25.13
C ASN A 704 42.37 12.29 26.30
N CYS A 705 43.51 11.59 26.33
CA CYS A 705 43.91 10.70 27.43
C CYS A 705 44.05 11.44 28.76
N GLN A 706 44.64 12.64 28.77
CA GLN A 706 44.73 13.49 29.95
C GLN A 706 43.34 13.83 30.50
N GLU A 707 42.40 14.22 29.64
CA GLU A 707 41.02 14.50 30.05
C GLU A 707 40.29 13.23 30.56
N GLY A 708 40.48 12.09 29.90
CA GLY A 708 39.92 10.82 30.33
C GLY A 708 40.46 10.37 31.69
N LEU A 709 41.78 10.42 31.89
CA LEU A 709 42.42 10.12 33.17
C LEU A 709 41.91 11.06 34.27
N ARG A 710 41.86 12.37 34.01
CA ARG A 710 41.34 13.35 34.97
C ARG A 710 39.92 12.98 35.43
N ARG A 711 39.06 12.56 34.51
CA ARG A 711 37.69 12.12 34.83
C ARG A 711 37.64 10.80 35.59
N VAL A 712 38.42 9.80 35.17
CA VAL A 712 38.49 8.50 35.84
C VAL A 712 39.01 8.65 37.27
N VAL A 713 40.10 9.38 37.47
CA VAL A 713 40.68 9.66 38.79
C VAL A 713 39.65 10.35 39.69
N ALA A 714 39.04 11.44 39.20
CA ALA A 714 38.02 12.16 39.97
C ALA A 714 36.80 11.29 40.34
N ARG A 715 36.47 10.30 39.52
CA ARG A 715 35.33 9.39 39.76
C ARG A 715 35.69 8.21 40.66
N LEU A 716 36.92 7.72 40.62
CA LEU A 716 37.41 6.63 41.48
C LEU A 716 37.74 7.13 42.90
N SER A 717 38.07 8.41 43.05
CA SER A 717 38.27 9.03 44.36
C SER A 717 36.96 9.29 45.10
N ASP A 718 37.06 9.30 46.43
CA ASP A 718 35.94 9.54 47.37
C ASP A 718 35.41 10.99 47.34
#